data_AF-A0A1Q8Q9U6-F1
#
_entry.id   AF-A0A1Q8Q9U6-F1
#
_cell.length_a   1.000
_cell.length_b   1.000
_cell.length_c   1.000
_cell.angle_alpha   90.00
_cell.angle_beta   90.00
_cell.angle_gamma   90.00
#
_symmetry.space_group_name_H-M   'P 1'
#
loop_
_entity.id
_entity.type
_entity.pdbx_description
1 polymer ?
#
loop_
_entity_poly.entity_id
_entity_poly.type
_entity_poly.pdbx_seq_one_letter_code
_entity_poly.pdbx_strand_id
1 'polypeptide(L)'
;MSVLKLVKCVLAVFLVLGSLNLISAEGAANDAKTREREDKLAQEKEKQILIQYKESSKKSEYAAKKKLYSASISAIEPIAPLTEVITVKDKKNVDALIKELKKDNSVQIVEKNRISHVSALTNDPYISSQWWLDTVNAVPAWPHTDQQRKQIVTAVIDSGLDTSHVDLKNKIARGGYDFYSGTAVMSDPNGHGTKVSGVMAAEANNAAGIAGVTGEFDVKILPLRVANYEGESYVSDVIEAIDYAISMNVDVINISLGSDSSSSLENAAIQRAADAGIIIVASAGNEALEGNPILYPASYENVISVGAVDQYKNRSSFSNYNSYVDVTAPGEEVYTTAPYQSYEYVNGTSFSAPIAAGILSIAKALKPELTVDEASDLIETTADDLGTAGYDIQYGHGLVNAGRVVTTLLADSAASVTGVQLDKSTVNMSFSSPTSSASNTAETKKQQMNEATKTKTAIMDETRLVNELDLYESEPNDDTSSANNISLNSYLSGSITDYYFDTDYYRFTVDQPGTFTIDAAWVSGYVAGYGYEDDLEVVLLDENGDIMTYADYQPFSDGTASRFMSRHIDAGTYYITVFQSSDYQSLYTDEWYGISAMFEADQSSEQPAPVISLTTDTLFLKKGQSDSLLQAGNSITAIQWSSSNPAAAAVDQNGNVTGTGYGKAVISAAANGKTIQCVVKVTADTVNPTAALFETVLPADARNKNVTWKSSNPSVATVDQYGIITAKGQGTAVITVITDEGNFRASSTVNVTGSKTTWTDFSAKDVKTDKVFTVQFNFPVDPQSVNSTNIYVAADKDGINRIPEAQVYVNAENNQLIHIAPGISWPPGTYYLFVTNQLKSTDGKTHNKNIRMPFTVTN
;
A
#
# COMPACT_ATOMS: atom_id res chain seq x y z
N MET A 1 -9.93 -8.99 -86.06
CA MET A 1 -8.83 -9.26 -85.11
C MET A 1 -9.10 -8.83 -83.66
N SER A 2 -10.27 -8.26 -83.31
CA SER A 2 -10.58 -7.79 -81.94
C SER A 2 -11.34 -8.78 -81.03
N VAL A 3 -12.03 -9.77 -81.58
CA VAL A 3 -12.86 -10.69 -80.77
C VAL A 3 -12.03 -11.79 -80.10
N LEU A 4 -10.89 -12.17 -80.69
CA LEU A 4 -10.03 -13.25 -80.16
C LEU A 4 -9.11 -12.82 -79.00
N LYS A 5 -8.89 -11.51 -78.81
CA LYS A 5 -8.19 -10.96 -77.64
C LYS A 5 -9.10 -10.80 -76.42
N LEU A 6 -10.39 -10.50 -76.63
CA LEU A 6 -11.37 -10.34 -75.54
C LEU A 6 -11.70 -11.69 -74.88
N VAL A 7 -11.80 -12.78 -75.65
CA VAL A 7 -12.07 -14.13 -75.11
C VAL A 7 -10.88 -14.69 -74.31
N LYS A 8 -9.65 -14.30 -74.62
CA LYS A 8 -8.45 -14.73 -73.85
C LYS A 8 -8.25 -13.96 -72.53
N CYS A 9 -8.70 -12.70 -72.45
CA CYS A 9 -8.68 -11.94 -71.19
C CYS A 9 -9.81 -12.37 -70.23
N VAL A 10 -11.00 -12.69 -70.74
CA VAL A 10 -12.12 -13.15 -69.90
C VAL A 10 -11.86 -14.55 -69.32
N LEU A 11 -11.26 -15.48 -70.08
CA LEU A 11 -10.88 -16.80 -69.54
C LEU A 11 -9.77 -16.72 -68.48
N ALA A 12 -8.82 -15.78 -68.60
CA ALA A 12 -7.75 -15.59 -67.63
C ALA A 12 -8.25 -14.99 -66.31
N VAL A 13 -9.24 -14.08 -66.36
CA VAL A 13 -9.86 -13.48 -65.15
C VAL A 13 -10.74 -14.49 -64.41
N PHE A 14 -11.46 -15.37 -65.11
CA PHE A 14 -12.21 -16.47 -64.48
C PHE A 14 -11.30 -17.55 -63.87
N LEU A 15 -10.13 -17.82 -64.45
CA LEU A 15 -9.13 -18.72 -63.86
C LEU A 15 -8.47 -18.12 -62.62
N VAL A 16 -8.23 -16.80 -62.59
CA VAL A 16 -7.66 -16.09 -61.43
C VAL A 16 -8.68 -15.95 -60.28
N LEU A 17 -9.95 -15.64 -60.57
CA LEU A 17 -11.04 -15.62 -59.58
C LEU A 17 -11.39 -17.02 -59.06
N GLY A 18 -11.30 -18.05 -59.92
CA GLY A 18 -11.39 -19.45 -59.50
C GLY A 18 -10.26 -19.84 -58.56
N SER A 19 -9.01 -19.45 -58.85
CA SER A 19 -7.87 -19.70 -57.96
C SER A 19 -7.92 -18.88 -56.66
N LEU A 20 -8.44 -17.64 -56.64
CA LEU A 20 -8.61 -16.88 -55.40
C LEU A 20 -9.70 -17.47 -54.49
N ASN A 21 -10.82 -17.93 -55.05
CA ASN A 21 -11.86 -18.63 -54.30
C ASN A 21 -11.41 -20.02 -53.82
N LEU A 22 -10.52 -20.70 -54.54
CA LEU A 22 -9.88 -21.92 -54.05
C LEU A 22 -8.85 -21.63 -52.94
N ILE A 23 -8.06 -20.56 -53.05
CA ILE A 23 -7.08 -20.16 -52.02
C ILE A 23 -7.78 -19.66 -50.75
N SER A 24 -8.92 -18.95 -50.85
CA SER A 24 -9.72 -18.52 -49.69
C SER A 24 -10.49 -19.68 -49.06
N ALA A 25 -10.97 -20.64 -49.85
CA ALA A 25 -11.58 -21.87 -49.35
C ALA A 25 -10.54 -22.82 -48.73
N GLU A 26 -9.32 -22.89 -49.27
CA GLU A 26 -8.19 -23.62 -48.68
C GLU A 26 -7.68 -22.94 -47.40
N GLY A 27 -7.64 -21.61 -47.36
CA GLY A 27 -7.34 -20.81 -46.17
C GLY A 27 -8.37 -21.04 -45.06
N ALA A 28 -9.66 -20.89 -45.37
CA ALA A 28 -10.74 -21.17 -44.42
C ALA A 28 -10.80 -22.65 -43.99
N ALA A 29 -10.49 -23.59 -44.89
CA ALA A 29 -10.38 -25.00 -44.56
C ALA A 29 -9.14 -25.32 -43.70
N ASN A 30 -8.02 -24.60 -43.90
CA ASN A 30 -6.83 -24.72 -43.05
C ASN A 30 -7.06 -24.10 -41.67
N ASP A 31 -7.77 -22.98 -41.57
CA ASP A 31 -8.15 -22.39 -40.29
C ASP A 31 -9.15 -23.27 -39.54
N ALA A 32 -10.14 -23.85 -40.24
CA ALA A 32 -11.05 -24.83 -39.66
C ALA A 32 -10.32 -26.10 -39.18
N LYS A 33 -9.35 -26.61 -39.95
CA LYS A 33 -8.50 -27.73 -39.53
C LYS A 33 -7.59 -27.37 -38.36
N THR A 34 -7.10 -26.13 -38.30
CA THR A 34 -6.26 -25.63 -37.20
C THR A 34 -7.09 -25.52 -35.93
N ARG A 35 -8.29 -24.93 -35.99
CA ARG A 35 -9.24 -24.89 -34.87
C ARG A 35 -9.64 -26.29 -34.42
N GLU A 36 -9.99 -27.18 -35.34
CA GLU A 36 -10.32 -28.57 -35.01
C GLU A 36 -9.14 -29.30 -34.33
N ARG A 37 -7.90 -29.01 -34.75
CA ARG A 37 -6.68 -29.55 -34.14
C ARG A 37 -6.45 -28.96 -32.74
N GLU A 38 -6.67 -27.67 -32.56
CA GLU A 38 -6.52 -26.97 -31.28
C GLU A 38 -7.61 -27.40 -30.29
N ASP A 39 -8.85 -27.58 -30.72
CA ASP A 39 -9.95 -28.11 -29.92
C ASP A 39 -9.67 -29.55 -29.47
N LYS A 40 -9.15 -30.39 -30.37
CA LYS A 40 -8.69 -31.74 -30.02
C LYS A 40 -7.53 -31.71 -29.01
N LEU A 41 -6.58 -30.79 -29.19
CA LEU A 41 -5.47 -30.63 -28.26
C LEU A 41 -5.95 -30.11 -26.89
N ALA A 42 -6.93 -29.20 -26.86
CA ALA A 42 -7.56 -28.73 -25.65
C ALA A 42 -8.27 -29.87 -24.91
N GLN A 43 -9.06 -30.69 -25.60
CA GLN A 43 -9.69 -31.89 -25.03
C GLN A 43 -8.69 -32.92 -24.49
N GLU A 44 -7.51 -33.04 -25.11
CA GLU A 44 -6.42 -33.88 -24.56
C GLU A 44 -5.77 -33.24 -23.32
N LYS A 45 -5.58 -31.91 -23.31
CA LYS A 45 -5.07 -31.19 -22.13
C LYS A 45 -6.01 -31.27 -20.93
N GLU A 46 -7.32 -31.37 -21.15
CA GLU A 46 -8.29 -31.60 -20.06
C GLU A 46 -8.14 -32.96 -19.37
N LYS A 47 -7.44 -33.91 -19.99
CA LYS A 47 -7.10 -35.21 -19.39
C LYS A 47 -5.81 -35.17 -18.58
N GLN A 48 -5.15 -34.01 -18.52
CA GLN A 48 -3.83 -33.87 -17.91
C GLN A 48 -3.93 -33.36 -16.47
N ILE A 49 -3.00 -33.85 -15.66
CA ILE A 49 -2.73 -33.37 -14.31
C ILE A 49 -1.26 -32.96 -14.22
N LEU A 50 -0.99 -31.95 -13.42
CA LEU A 50 0.35 -31.54 -13.03
C LEU A 50 0.67 -32.18 -11.70
N ILE A 51 1.87 -32.75 -11.59
CA ILE A 51 2.35 -33.33 -10.34
C ILE A 51 3.74 -32.80 -10.03
N GLN A 52 3.95 -32.36 -8.80
CA GLN A 52 5.25 -31.97 -8.26
C GLN A 52 5.61 -32.90 -7.11
N TYR A 53 6.85 -33.40 -7.11
CA TYR A 53 7.37 -34.29 -6.07
C TYR A 53 8.21 -33.54 -5.04
N LYS A 54 8.22 -34.01 -3.79
CA LYS A 54 9.09 -33.44 -2.74
C LYS A 54 10.56 -33.71 -3.04
N GLU A 55 11.44 -32.74 -2.79
CA GLU A 55 12.89 -32.85 -3.05
C GLU A 55 13.58 -34.06 -2.42
N SER A 56 13.08 -34.51 -1.26
CA SER A 56 13.58 -35.69 -0.54
C SER A 56 13.33 -37.01 -1.28
N SER A 57 12.49 -37.02 -2.32
CA SER A 57 12.00 -38.21 -3.04
C SER A 57 12.78 -38.48 -4.34
N LYS A 58 14.11 -38.29 -4.36
CA LYS A 58 14.92 -38.43 -5.59
C LYS A 58 14.85 -39.84 -6.22
N LYS A 59 14.29 -39.91 -7.43
CA LYS A 59 14.47 -40.87 -8.55
C LYS A 59 14.38 -42.40 -8.32
N SER A 60 14.40 -42.96 -7.11
CA SER A 60 14.45 -44.42 -6.90
C SER A 60 13.10 -45.13 -6.70
N GLU A 61 12.01 -44.44 -6.35
CA GLU A 61 10.66 -45.06 -6.26
C GLU A 61 9.85 -44.99 -7.57
N TYR A 62 10.34 -44.21 -8.54
CA TYR A 62 9.61 -43.80 -9.75
C TYR A 62 9.24 -44.95 -10.69
N ALA A 63 10.12 -45.93 -10.86
CA ALA A 63 9.88 -47.07 -11.76
C ALA A 63 8.86 -48.08 -11.21
N ALA A 64 8.67 -48.14 -9.88
CA ALA A 64 7.75 -49.07 -9.23
C ALA A 64 6.29 -48.57 -9.30
N LYS A 65 6.07 -47.26 -9.14
CA LYS A 65 4.72 -46.64 -9.13
C LYS A 65 4.11 -46.49 -10.52
N LYS A 66 4.93 -46.36 -11.59
CA LYS A 66 4.48 -46.44 -13.00
C LYS A 66 3.69 -47.72 -13.31
N LYS A 67 3.97 -48.82 -12.58
CA LYS A 67 3.28 -50.11 -12.74
C LYS A 67 1.91 -50.14 -12.06
N LEU A 68 1.75 -49.47 -10.90
CA LEU A 68 0.53 -49.43 -10.09
C LEU A 68 -0.61 -48.65 -10.78
N TYR A 69 -0.28 -47.57 -11.50
CA TYR A 69 -1.26 -46.68 -12.15
C TYR A 69 -1.35 -46.83 -13.68
N SER A 70 -0.60 -47.77 -14.26
CA SER A 70 -0.53 -48.02 -15.72
C SER A 70 -1.88 -48.31 -16.39
N ALA A 71 -2.88 -48.78 -15.62
CA ALA A 71 -4.23 -48.99 -16.12
C ALA A 71 -4.92 -47.68 -16.51
N SER A 72 -4.67 -46.57 -15.79
CA SER A 72 -5.41 -45.30 -15.92
C SER A 72 -4.61 -44.19 -16.62
N ILE A 73 -3.28 -44.29 -16.69
CA ILE A 73 -2.38 -43.27 -17.25
C ILE A 73 -2.02 -43.60 -18.71
N SER A 74 -2.12 -42.63 -19.62
CA SER A 74 -1.71 -42.75 -21.03
C SER A 74 -0.28 -42.28 -21.27
N ALA A 75 0.14 -41.19 -20.63
CA ALA A 75 1.48 -40.62 -20.80
C ALA A 75 1.95 -39.90 -19.53
N ILE A 76 3.26 -39.78 -19.36
CA ILE A 76 3.92 -38.98 -18.31
C ILE A 76 5.09 -38.26 -18.97
N GLU A 77 5.14 -36.94 -18.83
CA GLU A 77 6.13 -36.10 -19.48
C GLU A 77 6.75 -35.13 -18.47
N PRO A 78 8.09 -35.07 -18.35
CA PRO A 78 8.73 -34.10 -17.47
C PRO A 78 8.63 -32.70 -18.07
N ILE A 79 8.22 -31.73 -17.26
CA ILE A 79 8.15 -30.32 -17.65
C ILE A 79 9.06 -29.41 -16.81
N ALA A 80 9.48 -29.87 -15.62
CA ALA A 80 10.47 -29.20 -14.77
C ALA A 80 11.23 -30.24 -13.90
N PRO A 81 12.31 -29.86 -13.19
CA PRO A 81 13.16 -30.80 -12.45
C PRO A 81 12.45 -31.71 -11.43
N LEU A 82 11.32 -31.25 -10.87
CA LEU A 82 10.48 -32.00 -9.93
C LEU A 82 9.02 -32.09 -10.39
N THR A 83 8.71 -31.61 -11.60
CA THR A 83 7.33 -31.45 -12.07
C THR A 83 7.11 -32.19 -13.37
N GLU A 84 6.04 -32.97 -13.41
CA GLU A 84 5.62 -33.74 -14.57
C GLU A 84 4.16 -33.46 -14.92
N VAL A 85 3.83 -33.68 -16.19
CA VAL A 85 2.46 -33.74 -16.68
C VAL A 85 2.10 -35.20 -16.83
N ILE A 86 1.04 -35.64 -16.16
CA ILE A 86 0.46 -36.97 -16.33
C ILE A 86 -0.81 -36.82 -17.16
N THR A 87 -0.88 -37.53 -18.30
CA THR A 87 -2.09 -37.63 -19.11
C THR A 87 -2.86 -38.88 -18.72
N VAL A 88 -4.14 -38.73 -18.39
CA VAL A 88 -5.05 -39.83 -18.03
C VAL A 88 -5.75 -40.34 -19.28
N LYS A 89 -5.99 -41.66 -19.38
CA LYS A 89 -6.66 -42.25 -20.55
C LYS A 89 -8.09 -41.75 -20.75
N ASP A 90 -8.80 -41.50 -19.67
CA ASP A 90 -10.19 -41.04 -19.66
C ASP A 90 -10.34 -39.85 -18.69
N LYS A 91 -10.89 -38.73 -19.18
CA LYS A 91 -11.07 -37.47 -18.43
C LYS A 91 -11.81 -37.69 -17.11
N LYS A 92 -12.78 -38.61 -17.07
CA LYS A 92 -13.58 -38.89 -15.86
C LYS A 92 -12.74 -39.42 -14.69
N ASN A 93 -11.56 -39.98 -14.97
CA ASN A 93 -10.67 -40.56 -13.97
C ASN A 93 -9.64 -39.55 -13.44
N VAL A 94 -9.61 -38.32 -13.97
CA VAL A 94 -8.67 -37.27 -13.56
C VAL A 94 -8.84 -36.96 -12.07
N ASP A 95 -10.06 -36.71 -11.61
CA ASP A 95 -10.34 -36.37 -10.21
C ASP A 95 -10.04 -37.52 -9.25
N ALA A 96 -10.36 -38.75 -9.66
CA ALA A 96 -10.05 -39.95 -8.89
C ALA A 96 -8.53 -40.14 -8.71
N LEU A 97 -7.77 -39.96 -9.79
CA LEU A 97 -6.31 -40.08 -9.76
C LEU A 97 -5.65 -38.96 -8.94
N ILE A 98 -6.13 -37.72 -9.03
CA ILE A 98 -5.66 -36.62 -8.16
C ILE A 98 -5.90 -36.97 -6.69
N LYS A 99 -7.11 -37.44 -6.34
CA LYS A 99 -7.46 -37.81 -4.96
C LYS A 99 -6.58 -38.94 -4.42
N GLU A 100 -6.18 -39.86 -5.28
CA GLU A 100 -5.27 -40.93 -4.92
C GLU A 100 -3.82 -40.44 -4.75
N LEU A 101 -3.30 -39.67 -5.71
CA LEU A 101 -1.94 -39.13 -5.67
C LEU A 101 -1.73 -38.15 -4.52
N LYS A 102 -2.78 -37.44 -4.08
CA LYS A 102 -2.73 -36.58 -2.87
C LYS A 102 -2.45 -37.35 -1.58
N LYS A 103 -2.72 -38.66 -1.55
CA LYS A 103 -2.44 -39.52 -0.37
C LYS A 103 -0.99 -40.01 -0.36
N ASP A 104 -0.24 -39.80 -1.43
CA ASP A 104 1.14 -40.26 -1.55
C ASP A 104 2.09 -39.24 -0.91
N ASN A 105 2.80 -39.65 0.15
CA ASN A 105 3.72 -38.80 0.90
C ASN A 105 4.89 -38.23 0.07
N SER A 106 5.19 -38.82 -1.10
CA SER A 106 6.22 -38.33 -2.03
C SER A 106 5.73 -37.19 -2.95
N VAL A 107 4.41 -37.02 -3.07
CA VAL A 107 3.79 -35.94 -3.84
C VAL A 107 3.73 -34.68 -2.98
N GLN A 108 4.26 -33.59 -3.51
CA GLN A 108 4.17 -32.26 -2.90
C GLN A 108 2.90 -31.55 -3.37
N ILE A 109 2.63 -31.58 -4.67
CA ILE A 109 1.48 -30.95 -5.30
C ILE A 109 0.95 -31.87 -6.39
N VAL A 110 -0.37 -32.01 -6.49
CA VAL A 110 -1.02 -32.62 -7.66
C VAL A 110 -2.34 -31.92 -7.95
N GLU A 111 -2.50 -31.49 -9.20
CA GLU A 111 -3.65 -30.68 -9.64
C GLU A 111 -3.97 -30.88 -11.12
N LYS A 112 -5.12 -30.37 -11.58
CA LYS A 112 -5.49 -30.40 -13.00
C LYS A 112 -4.63 -29.43 -13.81
N ASN A 113 -4.30 -29.78 -15.05
CA ASN A 113 -3.76 -28.81 -16.00
C ASN A 113 -4.89 -27.86 -16.45
N ARG A 114 -4.94 -26.64 -15.90
CA ARG A 114 -6.03 -25.68 -16.13
C ARG A 114 -5.75 -24.79 -17.35
N ILE A 115 -6.82 -24.36 -18.02
CA ILE A 115 -6.74 -23.31 -19.05
C ILE A 115 -6.51 -21.94 -18.39
N SER A 116 -5.70 -21.10 -19.02
CA SER A 116 -5.55 -19.67 -18.71
C SER A 116 -5.96 -18.85 -19.94
N HIS A 117 -6.75 -17.79 -19.75
CA HIS A 117 -7.23 -16.92 -20.83
C HIS A 117 -6.40 -15.64 -20.92
N VAL A 118 -6.16 -15.15 -22.14
CA VAL A 118 -5.69 -13.78 -22.37
C VAL A 118 -6.89 -12.86 -22.12
N SER A 119 -6.77 -11.92 -21.19
CA SER A 119 -7.87 -11.01 -20.85
C SER A 119 -7.99 -9.92 -21.92
N ALA A 120 -9.09 -9.90 -22.68
CA ALA A 120 -9.56 -8.67 -23.33
C ALA A 120 -10.34 -7.85 -22.28
N LEU A 121 -10.09 -6.55 -22.20
CA LEU A 121 -10.73 -5.65 -21.23
C LEU A 121 -12.18 -5.33 -21.60
N THR A 122 -12.56 -5.56 -22.86
CA THR A 122 -13.95 -5.52 -23.31
C THR A 122 -14.33 -6.75 -24.14
N ASN A 123 -15.63 -6.97 -24.32
CA ASN A 123 -16.18 -8.03 -25.19
C ASN A 123 -16.49 -7.56 -26.63
N ASP A 124 -16.10 -6.33 -26.98
CA ASP A 124 -16.41 -5.70 -28.28
C ASP A 124 -15.53 -6.30 -29.40
N PRO A 125 -16.12 -6.85 -30.48
CA PRO A 125 -15.40 -7.65 -31.49
C PRO A 125 -14.41 -6.85 -32.34
N TYR A 126 -14.54 -5.51 -32.44
CA TYR A 126 -13.66 -4.66 -33.25
C TYR A 126 -12.69 -3.80 -32.45
N ILE A 127 -12.58 -4.02 -31.13
CA ILE A 127 -11.67 -3.26 -30.25
C ILE A 127 -10.21 -3.28 -30.74
N SER A 128 -9.76 -4.39 -31.36
CA SER A 128 -8.41 -4.54 -31.91
C SER A 128 -8.11 -3.67 -33.13
N SER A 129 -9.14 -3.11 -33.77
CA SER A 129 -9.01 -2.14 -34.87
C SER A 129 -8.88 -0.69 -34.36
N GLN A 130 -9.03 -0.47 -33.04
CA GLN A 130 -9.03 0.86 -32.42
C GLN A 130 -7.71 1.16 -31.72
N TRP A 131 -6.61 1.17 -32.48
CA TRP A 131 -5.26 1.49 -31.99
C TRP A 131 -5.20 2.81 -31.18
N TRP A 132 -6.11 3.74 -31.50
CA TRP A 132 -6.18 5.06 -30.93
C TRP A 132 -6.60 5.06 -29.45
N LEU A 133 -7.34 4.05 -28.98
CA LEU A 133 -7.75 3.93 -27.56
C LEU A 133 -6.55 3.74 -26.63
N ASP A 134 -5.63 2.86 -27.02
CA ASP A 134 -4.38 2.63 -26.27
C ASP A 134 -3.47 3.86 -26.35
N THR A 135 -3.44 4.53 -27.49
CA THR A 135 -2.57 5.70 -27.72
C THR A 135 -2.90 6.86 -26.78
N VAL A 136 -4.19 7.08 -26.48
CA VAL A 136 -4.63 8.10 -25.52
C VAL A 136 -4.77 7.56 -24.09
N ASN A 137 -4.29 6.35 -23.83
CA ASN A 137 -4.41 5.67 -22.54
C ASN A 137 -5.87 5.66 -22.01
N ALA A 138 -6.84 5.37 -22.87
CA ALA A 138 -8.26 5.27 -22.49
C ALA A 138 -8.51 4.11 -21.53
N VAL A 139 -7.90 2.97 -21.80
CA VAL A 139 -8.12 1.71 -21.07
C VAL A 139 -7.81 1.82 -19.56
N PRO A 140 -6.69 2.44 -19.12
CA PRO A 140 -6.46 2.70 -17.69
C PRO A 140 -7.48 3.61 -17.00
N ALA A 141 -8.24 4.42 -17.74
CA ALA A 141 -9.26 5.30 -17.17
C ALA A 141 -10.57 4.56 -16.84
N TRP A 142 -10.90 3.52 -17.60
CA TRP A 142 -12.20 2.83 -17.52
C TRP A 142 -12.53 2.11 -16.20
N PRO A 143 -11.56 1.58 -15.42
CA PRO A 143 -11.87 0.96 -14.12
C PRO A 143 -12.46 1.93 -13.07
N HIS A 144 -12.47 3.24 -13.32
CA HIS A 144 -12.92 4.27 -12.38
C HIS A 144 -14.41 4.66 -12.53
N THR A 145 -15.21 3.85 -13.23
CA THR A 145 -16.66 4.10 -13.37
C THR A 145 -17.42 4.04 -12.06
N ASP A 146 -16.93 3.30 -11.07
CA ASP A 146 -17.47 3.22 -9.70
C ASP A 146 -17.36 4.56 -8.94
N GLN A 147 -16.45 5.43 -9.36
CA GLN A 147 -16.21 6.75 -8.78
C GLN A 147 -16.98 7.86 -9.49
N GLN A 148 -17.77 7.54 -10.52
CA GLN A 148 -18.60 8.50 -11.23
C GLN A 148 -19.63 9.15 -10.29
N ARG A 149 -19.69 10.49 -10.29
CA ARG A 149 -20.57 11.30 -9.42
C ARG A 149 -21.80 11.83 -10.17
N LYS A 150 -21.77 11.92 -11.49
CA LYS A 150 -22.83 12.50 -12.32
C LYS A 150 -22.92 11.82 -13.69
N GLN A 151 -24.12 11.55 -14.20
CA GLN A 151 -24.33 11.26 -15.63
C GLN A 151 -24.02 12.51 -16.45
N ILE A 152 -23.20 12.37 -17.49
CA ILE A 152 -22.75 13.49 -18.31
C ILE A 152 -23.54 13.52 -19.61
N VAL A 153 -23.93 14.71 -20.05
CA VAL A 153 -24.53 14.92 -21.37
C VAL A 153 -23.58 15.77 -22.22
N THR A 154 -23.15 15.22 -23.34
CA THR A 154 -22.30 15.89 -24.32
C THR A 154 -23.10 16.18 -25.58
N ALA A 155 -23.26 17.46 -25.91
CA ALA A 155 -23.87 17.87 -27.16
C ALA A 155 -22.88 17.67 -28.31
N VAL A 156 -23.34 17.03 -29.39
CA VAL A 156 -22.56 16.84 -30.62
C VAL A 156 -23.24 17.66 -31.70
N ILE A 157 -22.65 18.82 -32.03
CA ILE A 157 -23.14 19.75 -33.06
C ILE A 157 -22.52 19.33 -34.40
N ASP A 158 -23.29 18.64 -35.23
CA ASP A 158 -22.78 17.94 -36.42
C ASP A 158 -23.88 17.67 -37.49
N SER A 159 -23.74 16.63 -38.32
CA SER A 159 -24.67 16.27 -39.41
C SER A 159 -25.86 15.42 -38.99
N GLY A 160 -25.96 15.05 -37.71
CA GLY A 160 -27.02 14.18 -37.15
C GLY A 160 -26.46 12.92 -36.51
N LEU A 161 -27.34 11.96 -36.23
CA LEU A 161 -27.00 10.66 -35.65
C LEU A 161 -27.86 9.53 -36.25
N ASP A 162 -27.25 8.40 -36.62
CA ASP A 162 -27.99 7.13 -36.79
C ASP A 162 -28.45 6.64 -35.41
N THR A 163 -29.64 7.08 -35.01
CA THR A 163 -30.21 6.77 -33.69
C THR A 163 -30.50 5.28 -33.49
N SER A 164 -30.43 4.47 -34.54
CA SER A 164 -30.68 3.03 -34.48
C SER A 164 -29.40 2.21 -34.34
N HIS A 165 -28.22 2.82 -34.52
CA HIS A 165 -26.94 2.13 -34.52
C HIS A 165 -26.73 1.34 -33.23
N VAL A 166 -26.30 0.06 -33.35
CA VAL A 166 -26.21 -0.87 -32.22
C VAL A 166 -25.36 -0.34 -31.08
N ASP A 167 -24.24 0.33 -31.38
CA ASP A 167 -23.33 0.92 -30.40
C ASP A 167 -23.74 2.32 -29.90
N LEU A 168 -24.78 2.95 -30.47
CA LEU A 168 -25.12 4.34 -30.13
C LEU A 168 -26.51 4.49 -29.53
N LYS A 169 -27.47 3.63 -29.88
CA LYS A 169 -28.88 3.74 -29.49
C LYS A 169 -29.11 3.90 -27.97
N ASN A 170 -28.25 3.30 -27.13
CA ASN A 170 -28.35 3.38 -25.66
C ASN A 170 -27.59 4.56 -25.05
N LYS A 171 -26.86 5.30 -25.88
CA LYS A 171 -26.02 6.43 -25.49
C LYS A 171 -26.69 7.77 -25.83
N ILE A 172 -27.92 7.78 -26.36
CA ILE A 172 -28.60 9.01 -26.79
C ILE A 172 -29.33 9.68 -25.62
N ALA A 173 -29.02 10.95 -25.38
CA ALA A 173 -29.74 11.82 -24.46
C ALA A 173 -31.10 12.24 -25.06
N ARG A 174 -32.08 12.52 -24.21
CA ARG A 174 -33.37 13.05 -24.67
C ARG A 174 -33.22 14.50 -25.14
N GLY A 175 -33.97 14.85 -26.20
CA GLY A 175 -34.10 16.23 -26.65
C GLY A 175 -33.15 16.64 -27.78
N GLY A 176 -32.54 15.70 -28.52
CA GLY A 176 -31.80 16.05 -29.73
C GLY A 176 -32.70 16.70 -30.79
N TYR A 177 -32.09 17.51 -31.66
CA TYR A 177 -32.81 18.40 -32.57
C TYR A 177 -32.05 18.61 -33.88
N ASP A 178 -32.78 18.83 -34.98
CA ASP A 178 -32.28 19.18 -36.31
C ASP A 178 -32.63 20.64 -36.59
N PHE A 179 -31.63 21.51 -36.43
CA PHE A 179 -31.71 22.95 -36.69
C PHE A 179 -31.74 23.28 -38.17
N TYR A 180 -31.10 22.45 -39.00
CA TYR A 180 -31.11 22.64 -40.46
C TYR A 180 -32.52 22.48 -41.05
N SER A 181 -33.28 21.49 -40.57
CA SER A 181 -34.63 21.19 -41.09
C SER A 181 -35.78 21.62 -40.15
N GLY A 182 -35.48 22.10 -38.94
CA GLY A 182 -36.46 22.53 -37.94
C GLY A 182 -37.32 21.39 -37.37
N THR A 183 -36.71 20.25 -37.04
CA THR A 183 -37.43 19.03 -36.61
C THR A 183 -36.73 18.30 -35.47
N ALA A 184 -37.46 17.47 -34.72
CA ALA A 184 -36.88 16.60 -33.69
C ALA A 184 -36.32 15.28 -34.25
N VAL A 185 -36.34 15.10 -35.59
CA VAL A 185 -35.81 13.91 -36.26
C VAL A 185 -34.32 14.08 -36.50
N MET A 186 -33.51 13.35 -35.75
CA MET A 186 -32.05 13.50 -35.67
C MET A 186 -31.29 12.69 -36.74
N SER A 187 -31.93 12.29 -37.84
CA SER A 187 -31.31 11.42 -38.85
C SER A 187 -30.04 12.02 -39.42
N ASP A 188 -29.06 11.17 -39.74
CA ASP A 188 -27.77 11.57 -40.31
C ASP A 188 -27.66 11.22 -41.80
N PRO A 189 -28.08 12.10 -42.73
CA PRO A 189 -27.99 11.83 -44.16
C PRO A 189 -26.56 11.89 -44.70
N ASN A 190 -25.63 12.54 -44.00
CA ASN A 190 -24.23 12.64 -44.40
C ASN A 190 -23.38 11.50 -43.79
N GLY A 191 -23.61 11.19 -42.52
CA GLY A 191 -22.94 10.13 -41.78
C GLY A 191 -21.79 10.60 -40.88
N HIS A 192 -21.36 11.86 -40.97
CA HIS A 192 -20.23 12.38 -40.21
C HIS A 192 -20.51 12.40 -38.70
N GLY A 193 -21.67 12.93 -38.27
CA GLY A 193 -22.04 13.00 -36.86
C GLY A 193 -22.17 11.62 -36.19
N THR A 194 -22.60 10.60 -36.94
CA THR A 194 -22.58 9.19 -36.49
C THR A 194 -21.16 8.72 -36.21
N LYS A 195 -20.20 9.02 -37.09
CA LYS A 195 -18.79 8.64 -36.94
C LYS A 195 -18.13 9.35 -35.74
N VAL A 196 -18.39 10.65 -35.61
CA VAL A 196 -17.94 11.48 -34.48
C VAL A 196 -18.47 10.93 -33.15
N SER A 197 -19.76 10.60 -33.10
CA SER A 197 -20.41 10.05 -31.91
C SER A 197 -19.84 8.70 -31.48
N GLY A 198 -19.48 7.84 -32.44
CA GLY A 198 -18.83 6.55 -32.17
C GLY A 198 -17.48 6.69 -31.48
N VAL A 199 -16.63 7.59 -31.97
CA VAL A 199 -15.30 7.85 -31.39
C VAL A 199 -15.44 8.32 -29.95
N MET A 200 -16.40 9.22 -29.68
CA MET A 200 -16.61 9.76 -28.35
C MET A 200 -17.16 8.69 -27.39
N ALA A 201 -18.32 8.11 -27.71
CA ALA A 201 -19.11 7.40 -26.71
C ALA A 201 -19.89 6.19 -27.27
N ALA A 202 -19.35 5.47 -28.25
CA ALA A 202 -19.85 4.12 -28.57
C ALA A 202 -19.92 3.25 -27.29
N GLU A 203 -21.02 2.49 -27.15
CA GLU A 203 -21.32 1.67 -25.99
C GLU A 203 -20.32 0.51 -25.89
N ALA A 204 -19.41 0.59 -24.92
CA ALA A 204 -18.49 -0.50 -24.61
C ALA A 204 -19.21 -1.69 -23.95
N ASN A 205 -18.64 -2.87 -24.10
CA ASN A 205 -19.08 -4.11 -23.45
C ASN A 205 -20.48 -4.60 -23.84
N ASN A 206 -21.00 -4.19 -25.01
CA ASN A 206 -22.31 -4.58 -25.51
C ASN A 206 -22.26 -5.84 -26.42
N ALA A 207 -21.09 -6.46 -26.56
CA ALA A 207 -20.79 -7.59 -27.44
C ALA A 207 -21.00 -7.30 -28.93
N ALA A 208 -20.93 -6.04 -29.33
CA ALA A 208 -21.05 -5.57 -30.70
C ALA A 208 -19.98 -4.51 -31.00
N GLY A 209 -19.64 -4.35 -32.28
CA GLY A 209 -18.87 -3.22 -32.77
C GLY A 209 -17.61 -2.84 -31.98
N ILE A 210 -17.59 -1.58 -31.54
CA ILE A 210 -16.45 -0.83 -31.01
C ILE A 210 -16.77 -0.20 -29.64
N ALA A 211 -15.75 0.34 -28.97
CA ALA A 211 -15.93 1.18 -27.78
C ALA A 211 -15.56 2.64 -28.05
N GLY A 212 -16.30 3.60 -27.50
CA GLY A 212 -15.90 5.01 -27.48
C GLY A 212 -14.79 5.27 -26.46
N VAL A 213 -14.12 6.43 -26.53
CA VAL A 213 -13.09 6.81 -25.54
C VAL A 213 -13.66 6.81 -24.11
N THR A 214 -14.95 7.09 -23.94
CA THR A 214 -15.61 7.09 -22.63
C THR A 214 -15.75 5.70 -21.99
N GLY A 215 -15.52 4.61 -22.72
CA GLY A 215 -15.76 3.25 -22.22
C GLY A 215 -17.15 3.09 -21.61
N GLU A 216 -17.20 2.52 -20.40
CA GLU A 216 -18.44 2.30 -19.65
C GLU A 216 -18.94 3.50 -18.83
N PHE A 217 -18.26 4.65 -18.84
CA PHE A 217 -18.79 5.85 -18.16
C PHE A 217 -20.18 6.22 -18.70
N ASP A 218 -21.10 6.61 -17.81
CA ASP A 218 -22.45 7.02 -18.18
C ASP A 218 -22.45 8.45 -18.75
N VAL A 219 -21.98 8.51 -20.00
CA VAL A 219 -21.98 9.69 -20.88
C VAL A 219 -23.03 9.47 -21.97
N LYS A 220 -23.91 10.46 -22.13
CA LYS A 220 -24.96 10.49 -23.14
C LYS A 220 -24.68 11.57 -24.19
N ILE A 221 -25.06 11.29 -25.42
CA ILE A 221 -24.90 12.14 -26.60
C ILE A 221 -26.21 12.89 -26.83
N LEU A 222 -26.17 14.21 -26.85
CA LEU A 222 -27.27 15.05 -27.33
C LEU A 222 -26.97 15.45 -28.79
N PRO A 223 -27.53 14.75 -29.80
CA PRO A 223 -27.22 15.05 -31.19
C PRO A 223 -27.96 16.31 -31.64
N LEU A 224 -27.20 17.30 -32.10
CA LEU A 224 -27.71 18.57 -32.61
C LEU A 224 -27.28 18.71 -34.07
N ARG A 225 -28.20 18.47 -35.00
CA ARG A 225 -27.90 18.52 -36.43
C ARG A 225 -27.95 19.94 -36.96
N VAL A 226 -26.84 20.38 -37.56
CA VAL A 226 -26.68 21.69 -38.21
C VAL A 226 -26.20 21.57 -39.66
N ALA A 227 -25.68 20.40 -40.05
CA ALA A 227 -25.17 20.18 -41.40
C ALA A 227 -26.16 19.44 -42.33
N ASN A 228 -26.09 19.79 -43.62
CA ASN A 228 -26.86 19.16 -44.69
C ASN A 228 -26.24 17.82 -45.15
N TYR A 229 -26.77 17.22 -46.21
CA TYR A 229 -26.27 15.93 -46.72
C TYR A 229 -24.85 16.02 -47.34
N GLU A 230 -24.41 17.22 -47.73
CA GLU A 230 -23.05 17.49 -48.25
C GLU A 230 -22.06 17.84 -47.13
N GLY A 231 -22.54 18.01 -45.88
CA GLY A 231 -21.72 18.41 -44.74
C GLY A 231 -21.61 19.92 -44.56
N GLU A 232 -22.36 20.72 -45.32
CA GLU A 232 -22.37 22.17 -45.19
C GLU A 232 -23.30 22.61 -44.06
N SER A 233 -22.87 23.62 -43.29
CA SER A 233 -23.64 24.19 -42.18
C SER A 233 -23.66 25.71 -42.24
N TYR A 234 -24.62 26.33 -41.55
CA TYR A 234 -24.71 27.78 -41.40
C TYR A 234 -24.38 28.19 -39.97
N VAL A 235 -23.64 29.30 -39.82
CA VAL A 235 -23.29 29.87 -38.51
C VAL A 235 -24.54 30.18 -37.67
N SER A 236 -25.68 30.52 -38.29
CA SER A 236 -26.96 30.69 -37.59
C SER A 236 -27.38 29.42 -36.85
N ASP A 237 -27.29 28.28 -37.51
CA ASP A 237 -27.77 26.99 -36.99
C ASP A 237 -26.83 26.50 -35.88
N VAL A 238 -25.52 26.76 -36.02
CA VAL A 238 -24.51 26.50 -34.98
C VAL A 238 -24.78 27.36 -33.74
N ILE A 239 -25.08 28.65 -33.89
CA ILE A 239 -25.43 29.54 -32.76
C ILE A 239 -26.70 29.05 -32.07
N GLU A 240 -27.74 28.70 -32.82
CA GLU A 240 -28.99 28.17 -32.26
C GLU A 240 -28.76 26.83 -31.52
N ALA A 241 -27.91 25.97 -32.06
CA ALA A 241 -27.55 24.71 -31.42
C ALA A 241 -26.76 24.93 -30.11
N ILE A 242 -25.84 25.90 -30.07
CA ILE A 242 -25.10 26.26 -28.84
C ILE A 242 -26.08 26.80 -27.79
N ASP A 243 -26.94 27.76 -28.13
CA ASP A 243 -27.92 28.32 -27.19
C ASP A 243 -28.92 27.26 -26.70
N TYR A 244 -29.29 26.32 -27.57
CA TYR A 244 -30.11 25.17 -27.18
C TYR A 244 -29.37 24.23 -26.23
N ALA A 245 -28.10 23.92 -26.48
CA ALA A 245 -27.26 23.12 -25.59
C ALA A 245 -27.16 23.76 -24.18
N ILE A 246 -27.02 25.08 -24.12
CA ILE A 246 -27.08 25.84 -22.85
C ILE A 246 -28.43 25.64 -22.16
N SER A 247 -29.54 25.78 -22.91
CA SER A 247 -30.89 25.60 -22.34
C SER A 247 -31.16 24.17 -21.83
N MET A 248 -30.47 23.19 -22.42
CA MET A 248 -30.52 21.78 -22.03
C MET A 248 -29.57 21.45 -20.87
N ASN A 249 -28.77 22.41 -20.41
CA ASN A 249 -27.81 22.27 -19.33
C ASN A 249 -26.86 21.07 -19.55
N VAL A 250 -26.32 20.97 -20.77
CA VAL A 250 -25.29 19.97 -21.10
C VAL A 250 -23.99 20.29 -20.38
N ASP A 251 -23.10 19.31 -20.29
CA ASP A 251 -21.81 19.42 -19.61
C ASP A 251 -20.67 19.79 -20.56
N VAL A 252 -20.73 19.25 -21.77
CA VAL A 252 -19.70 19.39 -22.80
C VAL A 252 -20.37 19.62 -24.17
N ILE A 253 -19.76 20.43 -25.02
CA ILE A 253 -20.13 20.62 -26.43
C ILE A 253 -18.94 20.21 -27.30
N ASN A 254 -19.16 19.29 -28.24
CA ASN A 254 -18.22 18.95 -29.31
C ASN A 254 -18.69 19.56 -30.63
N ILE A 255 -17.80 20.30 -31.30
CA ILE A 255 -18.04 20.92 -32.61
C ILE A 255 -16.98 20.45 -33.60
N SER A 256 -17.32 19.43 -34.41
CA SER A 256 -16.40 18.84 -35.39
C SER A 256 -16.56 19.45 -36.79
N LEU A 257 -16.73 20.77 -36.85
CA LEU A 257 -16.94 21.59 -38.05
C LEU A 257 -16.29 22.96 -37.88
N GLY A 258 -15.99 23.66 -38.97
CA GLY A 258 -15.46 25.01 -38.89
C GLY A 258 -15.40 25.75 -40.23
N SER A 259 -15.12 27.05 -40.15
CA SER A 259 -14.93 27.94 -41.30
C SER A 259 -13.72 28.86 -41.10
N ASP A 260 -13.11 29.32 -42.19
CA ASP A 260 -11.97 30.25 -42.19
C ASP A 260 -12.34 31.70 -41.82
N SER A 261 -13.63 31.94 -41.55
CA SER A 261 -14.21 33.26 -41.31
C SER A 261 -14.77 33.33 -39.90
N SER A 262 -14.25 34.28 -39.10
CA SER A 262 -14.77 34.53 -37.74
C SER A 262 -16.12 35.23 -37.77
N SER A 263 -16.92 35.00 -36.74
CA SER A 263 -18.22 35.62 -36.49
C SER A 263 -18.29 36.09 -35.05
N SER A 264 -18.48 37.39 -34.85
CA SER A 264 -18.64 37.96 -33.49
C SER A 264 -19.89 37.43 -32.78
N LEU A 265 -20.92 37.00 -33.52
CA LEU A 265 -22.14 36.42 -32.93
C LEU A 265 -21.93 34.97 -32.51
N GLU A 266 -21.14 34.21 -33.26
CA GLU A 266 -20.75 32.84 -32.91
C GLU A 266 -19.83 32.85 -31.69
N ASN A 267 -18.82 33.72 -31.67
CA ASN A 267 -17.95 33.90 -30.50
C ASN A 267 -18.77 34.30 -29.25
N ALA A 268 -19.77 35.18 -29.40
CA ALA A 268 -20.65 35.53 -28.30
C ALA A 268 -21.50 34.35 -27.80
N ALA A 269 -21.85 33.38 -28.66
CA ALA A 269 -22.55 32.16 -28.26
C ALA A 269 -21.61 31.20 -27.50
N ILE A 270 -20.37 31.04 -27.97
CA ILE A 270 -19.31 30.32 -27.28
C ILE A 270 -19.08 30.88 -25.87
N GLN A 271 -18.97 32.21 -25.74
CA GLN A 271 -18.82 32.85 -24.44
C GLN A 271 -20.01 32.56 -23.50
N ARG A 272 -21.25 32.58 -24.02
CA ARG A 272 -22.43 32.22 -23.21
C ARG A 272 -22.37 30.77 -22.72
N ALA A 273 -21.87 29.84 -23.53
CA ALA A 273 -21.70 28.45 -23.13
C ALA A 273 -20.61 28.32 -22.05
N ALA A 274 -19.48 29.00 -22.23
CA ALA A 274 -18.39 29.01 -21.25
C ALA A 274 -18.83 29.63 -19.91
N ASP A 275 -19.56 30.75 -19.94
CA ASP A 275 -20.13 31.41 -18.75
C ASP A 275 -21.14 30.52 -18.02
N ALA A 276 -21.81 29.63 -18.75
CA ALA A 276 -22.70 28.61 -18.18
C ALA A 276 -21.95 27.40 -17.60
N GLY A 277 -20.61 27.38 -17.66
CA GLY A 277 -19.75 26.32 -17.16
C GLY A 277 -19.68 25.09 -18.07
N ILE A 278 -20.04 25.25 -19.35
CA ILE A 278 -20.04 24.18 -20.35
C ILE A 278 -18.68 24.16 -21.03
N ILE A 279 -18.04 22.99 -21.05
CA ILE A 279 -16.74 22.81 -21.72
C ILE A 279 -16.98 22.72 -23.22
N ILE A 280 -16.27 23.51 -24.04
CA ILE A 280 -16.39 23.49 -25.49
C ILE A 280 -15.10 22.93 -26.12
N VAL A 281 -15.25 21.97 -27.03
CA VAL A 281 -14.16 21.33 -27.77
C VAL A 281 -14.45 21.41 -29.27
N ALA A 282 -13.46 21.80 -30.07
CA ALA A 282 -13.63 21.90 -31.52
C ALA A 282 -12.40 21.46 -32.32
N SER A 283 -12.61 21.06 -33.58
CA SER A 283 -11.55 20.56 -34.46
C SER A 283 -10.75 21.69 -35.12
N ALA A 284 -9.42 21.57 -35.14
CA ALA A 284 -8.53 22.63 -35.65
C ALA A 284 -8.63 22.89 -37.17
N GLY A 285 -9.11 21.90 -37.95
CA GLY A 285 -9.23 21.97 -39.41
C GLY A 285 -8.31 21.00 -40.17
N ASN A 286 -8.52 20.87 -41.48
CA ASN A 286 -7.89 19.84 -42.32
C ASN A 286 -7.19 20.42 -43.58
N GLU A 287 -6.95 21.72 -43.61
CA GLU A 287 -6.51 22.50 -44.77
C GLU A 287 -5.02 22.89 -44.67
N ALA A 288 -4.20 22.13 -43.93
CA ALA A 288 -2.80 22.51 -43.68
C ALA A 288 -1.95 22.55 -44.95
N LEU A 289 -2.32 21.73 -45.94
CA LEU A 289 -1.72 21.71 -47.28
C LEU A 289 -2.35 22.77 -48.21
N GLU A 290 -3.44 23.41 -47.80
CA GLU A 290 -4.22 24.38 -48.55
C GLU A 290 -4.06 25.81 -47.97
N GLY A 291 -2.91 26.08 -47.36
CA GLY A 291 -2.57 27.39 -46.81
C GLY A 291 -2.71 27.49 -45.29
N ASN A 292 -3.17 26.43 -44.62
CA ASN A 292 -3.28 26.35 -43.16
C ASN A 292 -4.06 27.53 -42.54
N PRO A 293 -5.31 27.76 -43.00
CA PRO A 293 -6.15 28.81 -42.44
C PRO A 293 -6.45 28.57 -40.96
N ILE A 294 -6.72 29.67 -40.25
CA ILE A 294 -7.25 29.63 -38.88
C ILE A 294 -8.75 29.36 -38.99
N LEU A 295 -9.23 28.26 -38.42
CA LEU A 295 -10.65 27.92 -38.44
C LEU A 295 -11.36 28.28 -37.13
N TYR A 296 -12.63 28.66 -37.27
CA TYR A 296 -13.55 28.95 -36.18
C TYR A 296 -14.70 27.93 -36.20
N PRO A 297 -15.19 27.47 -35.03
CA PRO A 297 -14.98 28.07 -33.70
C PRO A 297 -13.71 27.64 -32.95
N ALA A 298 -12.91 26.70 -33.48
CA ALA A 298 -11.74 26.16 -32.78
C ALA A 298 -10.68 27.19 -32.35
N SER A 299 -10.66 28.37 -32.95
CA SER A 299 -9.70 29.44 -32.61
C SER A 299 -10.30 30.58 -31.78
N TYR A 300 -11.50 30.40 -31.20
CA TYR A 300 -12.04 31.33 -30.20
C TYR A 300 -11.48 31.04 -28.81
N GLU A 301 -11.50 32.06 -27.95
CA GLU A 301 -11.24 31.90 -26.52
C GLU A 301 -12.30 30.98 -25.88
N ASN A 302 -11.92 30.25 -24.83
CA ASN A 302 -12.78 29.25 -24.13
C ASN A 302 -13.18 28.03 -24.98
N VAL A 303 -12.50 27.78 -26.09
CA VAL A 303 -12.65 26.57 -26.90
C VAL A 303 -11.34 25.79 -26.86
N ILE A 304 -11.43 24.51 -26.49
CA ILE A 304 -10.29 23.60 -26.55
C ILE A 304 -10.15 23.11 -28.00
N SER A 305 -9.11 23.57 -28.67
CA SER A 305 -8.81 23.31 -30.07
C SER A 305 -7.96 22.07 -30.24
N VAL A 306 -8.44 21.13 -31.07
CA VAL A 306 -7.83 19.80 -31.18
C VAL A 306 -7.29 19.53 -32.58
N GLY A 307 -5.97 19.35 -32.67
CA GLY A 307 -5.29 18.87 -33.88
C GLY A 307 -5.22 17.33 -33.97
N ALA A 308 -4.78 16.82 -35.12
CA ALA A 308 -4.75 15.38 -35.42
C ALA A 308 -3.33 14.82 -35.50
N VAL A 309 -3.15 13.62 -34.95
CA VAL A 309 -1.95 12.78 -35.13
C VAL A 309 -2.26 11.41 -35.75
N ASP A 310 -1.23 10.82 -36.36
CA ASP A 310 -1.23 9.45 -36.87
C ASP A 310 -0.87 8.41 -35.79
N GLN A 311 -0.88 7.12 -36.17
CA GLN A 311 -0.51 6.00 -35.30
C GLN A 311 0.94 6.01 -34.79
N TYR A 312 1.78 6.83 -35.38
CA TYR A 312 3.17 7.03 -34.99
C TYR A 312 3.37 8.31 -34.16
N LYS A 313 2.27 8.96 -33.76
CA LYS A 313 2.23 10.23 -33.02
C LYS A 313 2.82 11.41 -33.80
N ASN A 314 2.90 11.33 -35.12
CA ASN A 314 3.25 12.49 -35.94
C ASN A 314 2.00 13.31 -36.22
N ARG A 315 2.11 14.64 -36.29
CA ARG A 315 1.01 15.49 -36.76
C ARG A 315 0.58 15.02 -38.17
N SER A 316 -0.69 14.65 -38.31
CA SER A 316 -1.24 14.25 -39.59
C SER A 316 -1.10 15.38 -40.60
N SER A 317 -0.65 15.06 -41.82
CA SER A 317 -0.25 16.08 -42.81
C SER A 317 -1.33 17.12 -43.13
N PHE A 318 -2.61 16.74 -43.04
CA PHE A 318 -3.77 17.60 -43.25
C PHE A 318 -4.10 18.51 -42.05
N SER A 319 -3.72 18.17 -40.82
CA SER A 319 -4.17 18.87 -39.60
C SER A 319 -3.72 20.33 -39.59
N ASN A 320 -4.64 21.28 -39.47
CA ASN A 320 -4.22 22.67 -39.25
C ASN A 320 -3.40 22.79 -37.96
N TYR A 321 -2.48 23.74 -37.95
CA TYR A 321 -1.54 23.98 -36.85
C TYR A 321 -1.27 25.47 -36.71
N ASN A 322 -1.42 26.01 -35.50
CA ASN A 322 -1.27 27.43 -35.22
C ASN A 322 -1.22 27.66 -33.70
N SER A 323 -1.11 28.91 -33.27
CA SER A 323 -1.02 29.28 -31.86
C SER A 323 -2.31 29.08 -31.04
N TYR A 324 -3.39 28.65 -31.66
CA TYR A 324 -4.68 28.36 -31.00
C TYR A 324 -4.91 26.86 -30.84
N VAL A 325 -4.04 25.99 -31.34
CA VAL A 325 -4.15 24.55 -31.08
C VAL A 325 -3.66 24.28 -29.66
N ASP A 326 -4.54 23.74 -28.81
CA ASP A 326 -4.24 23.50 -27.39
C ASP A 326 -3.67 22.11 -27.17
N VAL A 327 -4.24 21.10 -27.84
CA VAL A 327 -3.82 19.69 -27.75
C VAL A 327 -4.01 18.97 -29.06
N THR A 328 -3.48 17.75 -29.15
CA THR A 328 -3.72 16.83 -30.28
C THR A 328 -4.29 15.50 -29.81
N ALA A 329 -5.03 14.84 -30.70
CA ALA A 329 -5.52 13.48 -30.50
C ALA A 329 -5.42 12.68 -31.81
N PRO A 330 -5.55 11.34 -31.77
CA PRO A 330 -5.59 10.53 -32.98
C PRO A 330 -6.64 11.03 -33.97
N GLY A 331 -6.29 11.10 -35.26
CA GLY A 331 -7.21 11.60 -36.29
C GLY A 331 -7.00 10.96 -37.67
N GLU A 332 -6.13 9.96 -37.78
CA GLU A 332 -5.82 9.27 -39.05
C GLU A 332 -5.97 7.76 -38.85
N GLU A 333 -6.64 7.09 -39.79
CA GLU A 333 -7.02 5.68 -39.70
C GLU A 333 -7.75 5.34 -38.38
N VAL A 334 -8.67 6.21 -37.97
CA VAL A 334 -9.52 5.99 -36.78
C VAL A 334 -10.68 5.08 -37.16
N TYR A 335 -10.74 3.86 -36.62
CA TYR A 335 -11.87 2.96 -36.86
C TYR A 335 -13.05 3.33 -35.95
N THR A 336 -14.21 3.65 -36.53
CA THR A 336 -15.41 4.11 -35.81
C THR A 336 -16.73 3.63 -36.44
N THR A 337 -17.86 3.92 -35.78
CA THR A 337 -19.22 3.65 -36.29
C THR A 337 -19.53 4.43 -37.56
N ALA A 338 -20.37 3.88 -38.43
CA ALA A 338 -20.90 4.56 -39.60
C ALA A 338 -22.40 4.24 -39.76
N PRO A 339 -23.18 5.05 -40.49
CA PRO A 339 -24.60 4.81 -40.68
C PRO A 339 -24.92 3.41 -41.19
N TYR A 340 -26.15 2.96 -40.95
CA TYR A 340 -26.67 1.67 -41.41
C TYR A 340 -25.98 0.46 -40.74
N GLN A 341 -25.72 0.54 -39.44
CA GLN A 341 -25.11 -0.54 -38.63
C GLN A 341 -23.72 -0.96 -39.13
N SER A 342 -22.93 0.00 -39.61
CA SER A 342 -21.62 -0.26 -40.23
C SER A 342 -20.49 0.44 -39.48
N TYR A 343 -19.25 0.18 -39.91
CA TYR A 343 -18.04 0.72 -39.30
C TYR A 343 -17.03 1.00 -40.40
N GLU A 344 -16.20 2.03 -40.23
CA GLU A 344 -15.18 2.38 -41.22
C GLU A 344 -13.97 3.11 -40.60
N TYR A 345 -12.89 3.18 -41.38
CA TYR A 345 -11.74 4.02 -41.07
C TYR A 345 -11.98 5.44 -41.56
N VAL A 346 -11.72 6.42 -40.70
CA VAL A 346 -11.90 7.84 -40.97
C VAL A 346 -10.63 8.64 -40.72
N ASN A 347 -10.52 9.79 -41.40
CA ASN A 347 -9.40 10.72 -41.28
C ASN A 347 -9.93 12.15 -41.12
N GLY A 348 -9.38 12.91 -40.18
CA GLY A 348 -9.72 14.31 -39.94
C GLY A 348 -9.60 14.71 -38.47
N THR A 349 -9.31 15.99 -38.23
CA THR A 349 -9.38 16.60 -36.88
C THR A 349 -10.78 16.51 -36.27
N SER A 350 -11.81 16.36 -37.10
CA SER A 350 -13.19 16.06 -36.71
C SER A 350 -13.34 14.81 -35.85
N PHE A 351 -12.37 13.88 -35.91
CA PHE A 351 -12.34 12.66 -35.09
C PHE A 351 -11.37 12.77 -33.90
N SER A 352 -10.49 13.77 -33.91
CA SER A 352 -9.62 14.10 -32.77
C SER A 352 -10.37 14.88 -31.69
N ALA A 353 -11.18 15.86 -32.09
CA ALA A 353 -12.04 16.63 -31.18
C ALA A 353 -12.95 15.77 -30.27
N PRO A 354 -13.71 14.77 -30.78
CA PRO A 354 -14.55 13.93 -29.94
C PRO A 354 -13.77 13.03 -28.97
N ILE A 355 -12.50 12.72 -29.26
CA ILE A 355 -11.63 12.00 -28.29
C ILE A 355 -11.36 12.91 -27.09
N ALA A 356 -10.93 14.14 -27.32
CA ALA A 356 -10.69 15.11 -26.24
C ALA A 356 -11.99 15.43 -25.47
N ALA A 357 -13.09 15.64 -26.18
CA ALA A 357 -14.41 15.87 -25.57
C ALA A 357 -14.87 14.69 -24.70
N GLY A 358 -14.64 13.45 -25.15
CA GLY A 358 -14.93 12.25 -24.36
C GLY A 358 -14.05 12.11 -23.12
N ILE A 359 -12.77 12.46 -23.21
CA ILE A 359 -11.86 12.50 -22.04
C ILE A 359 -12.32 13.54 -21.02
N LEU A 360 -12.71 14.74 -21.47
CA LEU A 360 -13.26 15.78 -20.59
C LEU A 360 -14.64 15.41 -20.04
N SER A 361 -15.42 14.62 -20.78
CA SER A 361 -16.66 14.04 -20.28
C SER A 361 -16.40 13.07 -19.13
N ILE A 362 -15.36 12.22 -19.22
CA ILE A 362 -14.90 11.39 -18.09
C ILE A 362 -14.49 12.27 -16.90
N ALA A 363 -13.70 13.31 -17.14
CA ALA A 363 -13.25 14.23 -16.08
C ALA A 363 -14.44 14.88 -15.36
N LYS A 364 -15.44 15.37 -16.10
CA LYS A 364 -16.67 15.92 -15.54
C LYS A 364 -17.54 14.90 -14.81
N ALA A 365 -17.56 13.66 -15.28
CA ALA A 365 -18.27 12.57 -14.60
C ALA A 365 -17.71 12.34 -13.19
N LEU A 366 -16.39 12.47 -13.02
CA LEU A 366 -15.67 12.30 -11.76
C LEU A 366 -15.61 13.59 -10.90
N LYS A 367 -15.54 14.77 -11.51
CA LYS A 367 -15.55 16.10 -10.83
C LYS A 367 -16.59 17.02 -11.48
N PRO A 368 -17.89 16.90 -11.14
CA PRO A 368 -18.97 17.67 -11.77
C PRO A 368 -18.80 19.19 -11.67
N GLU A 369 -18.04 19.67 -10.68
CA GLU A 369 -17.72 21.07 -10.43
C GLU A 369 -16.58 21.65 -11.28
N LEU A 370 -15.90 20.83 -12.11
CA LEU A 370 -14.73 21.25 -12.91
C LEU A 370 -15.04 22.48 -13.78
N THR A 371 -14.38 23.61 -13.58
CA THR A 371 -14.61 24.80 -14.42
C THR A 371 -14.03 24.63 -15.83
N VAL A 372 -14.38 25.54 -16.76
CA VAL A 372 -13.85 25.53 -18.12
C VAL A 372 -12.32 25.69 -18.10
N ASP A 373 -11.81 26.65 -17.32
CA ASP A 373 -10.37 26.87 -17.15
C ASP A 373 -9.66 25.65 -16.55
N GLU A 374 -10.21 25.08 -15.47
CA GLU A 374 -9.64 23.86 -14.86
C GLU A 374 -9.65 22.67 -15.83
N ALA A 375 -10.63 22.59 -16.73
CA ALA A 375 -10.70 21.55 -17.74
C ALA A 375 -9.62 21.72 -18.82
N SER A 376 -9.38 22.96 -19.27
CA SER A 376 -8.29 23.29 -20.20
C SER A 376 -6.93 22.97 -19.57
N ASP A 377 -6.67 23.50 -18.37
CA ASP A 377 -5.44 23.24 -17.62
C ASP A 377 -5.22 21.74 -17.42
N LEU A 378 -6.27 21.00 -17.07
CA LEU A 378 -6.19 19.56 -16.83
C LEU A 378 -5.80 18.79 -18.10
N ILE A 379 -6.46 19.04 -19.24
CA ILE A 379 -6.17 18.30 -20.47
C ILE A 379 -4.80 18.68 -21.06
N GLU A 380 -4.39 19.94 -20.93
CA GLU A 380 -3.10 20.44 -21.40
C GLU A 380 -1.93 19.91 -20.54
N THR A 381 -2.02 20.04 -19.22
CA THR A 381 -0.92 19.64 -18.31
C THR A 381 -0.75 18.12 -18.20
N THR A 382 -1.78 17.35 -18.56
CA THR A 382 -1.73 15.89 -18.53
C THR A 382 -1.39 15.26 -19.88
N ALA A 383 -1.29 16.06 -20.95
CA ALA A 383 -0.91 15.59 -22.27
C ALA A 383 0.50 14.93 -22.27
N ASP A 384 0.69 14.00 -23.19
CA ASP A 384 2.01 13.50 -23.57
C ASP A 384 2.66 14.55 -24.49
N ASP A 385 3.64 15.29 -23.97
CA ASP A 385 4.41 16.29 -24.71
C ASP A 385 5.05 15.69 -25.98
N LEU A 386 4.73 16.28 -27.14
CA LEU A 386 5.20 15.86 -28.46
C LEU A 386 5.84 17.05 -29.17
N GLY A 387 6.87 16.78 -29.97
CA GLY A 387 7.55 17.83 -30.72
C GLY A 387 8.57 18.58 -29.87
N THR A 388 8.40 19.89 -29.74
CA THR A 388 9.30 20.74 -28.94
C THR A 388 8.80 20.75 -27.51
N ALA A 389 9.69 20.50 -26.54
CA ALA A 389 9.31 20.41 -25.13
C ALA A 389 8.46 21.60 -24.65
N GLY A 390 7.31 21.29 -24.06
CA GLY A 390 6.27 22.26 -23.68
C GLY A 390 5.32 22.57 -24.83
N TYR A 391 4.73 23.76 -24.80
CA TYR A 391 3.81 24.18 -25.86
C TYR A 391 4.53 24.38 -27.19
N ASP A 392 3.97 23.83 -28.28
CA ASP A 392 4.34 24.20 -29.64
C ASP A 392 3.14 24.28 -30.59
N ILE A 393 3.29 25.00 -31.70
CA ILE A 393 2.17 25.26 -32.62
C ILE A 393 1.72 24.03 -33.42
N GLN A 394 2.50 22.93 -33.41
CA GLN A 394 2.20 21.70 -34.17
C GLN A 394 1.35 20.74 -33.35
N TYR A 395 1.63 20.63 -32.05
CA TYR A 395 1.01 19.66 -31.15
C TYR A 395 0.23 20.31 -29.99
N GLY A 396 0.27 21.63 -29.86
CA GLY A 396 -0.19 22.33 -28.66
C GLY A 396 0.65 21.91 -27.45
N HIS A 397 -0.01 21.48 -26.38
CA HIS A 397 0.59 20.86 -25.20
C HIS A 397 0.90 19.36 -25.37
N GLY A 398 0.55 18.77 -26.52
CA GLY A 398 0.85 17.38 -26.85
C GLY A 398 -0.38 16.52 -27.05
N LEU A 399 -0.19 15.21 -26.97
CA LEU A 399 -1.23 14.19 -27.19
C LEU A 399 -2.06 13.96 -25.92
N VAL A 400 -3.39 14.08 -26.02
CA VAL A 400 -4.31 13.86 -24.89
C VAL A 400 -4.15 12.47 -24.24
N ASN A 401 -4.28 12.41 -22.91
CA ASN A 401 -4.03 11.21 -22.12
C ASN A 401 -5.10 10.99 -21.04
N ALA A 402 -6.08 10.12 -21.33
CA ALA A 402 -7.23 9.85 -20.48
C ALA A 402 -6.83 9.28 -19.09
N GLY A 403 -5.91 8.31 -19.06
CA GLY A 403 -5.42 7.71 -17.82
C GLY A 403 -4.74 8.74 -16.90
N ARG A 404 -3.96 9.67 -17.47
CA ARG A 404 -3.32 10.75 -16.70
C ARG A 404 -4.32 11.79 -16.22
N VAL A 405 -5.32 12.14 -17.03
CA VAL A 405 -6.45 13.00 -16.61
C VAL A 405 -7.13 12.42 -15.37
N VAL A 406 -7.54 11.15 -15.43
CA VAL A 406 -8.26 10.49 -14.32
C VAL A 406 -7.38 10.38 -13.07
N THR A 407 -6.15 9.90 -13.20
CA THR A 407 -5.25 9.75 -12.05
C THR A 407 -4.90 11.09 -11.39
N THR A 408 -4.72 12.15 -12.18
CA THR A 408 -4.47 13.51 -11.66
C THR A 408 -5.68 14.04 -10.89
N LEU A 409 -6.87 13.90 -11.46
CA LEU A 409 -8.13 14.35 -10.86
C LEU A 409 -8.44 13.61 -9.54
N LEU A 410 -8.18 12.30 -9.49
CA LEU A 410 -8.37 11.49 -8.28
C LEU A 410 -7.27 11.73 -7.23
N ALA A 411 -6.05 12.06 -7.64
CA ALA A 411 -4.99 12.48 -6.71
C ALA A 411 -5.29 13.85 -6.07
N ASP A 412 -5.97 14.74 -6.79
CA ASP A 412 -6.41 16.06 -6.32
C ASP A 412 -7.58 15.97 -5.32
N SER A 413 -8.27 14.83 -5.29
CA SER A 413 -9.45 14.53 -4.46
C SER A 413 -9.14 14.05 -3.03
N ALA A 414 -7.86 14.10 -2.59
CA ALA A 414 -7.46 13.71 -1.24
C ALA A 414 -8.19 14.52 -0.15
N ALA A 415 -8.66 13.83 0.90
CA ALA A 415 -9.58 14.39 1.88
C ALA A 415 -9.04 15.65 2.59
N SER A 416 -9.90 16.65 2.82
CA SER A 416 -9.56 17.83 3.63
C SER A 416 -9.20 17.43 5.06
N VAL A 417 -8.32 18.20 5.69
CA VAL A 417 -7.98 18.02 7.10
C VAL A 417 -9.24 18.17 7.97
N THR A 418 -9.48 17.19 8.84
CA THR A 418 -10.60 17.16 9.80
C THR A 418 -10.12 17.22 11.25
N GLY A 419 -8.83 17.05 11.50
CA GLY A 419 -8.28 17.08 12.85
C GLY A 419 -6.77 16.85 12.91
N VAL A 420 -6.23 16.97 14.11
CA VAL A 420 -4.86 16.57 14.44
C VAL A 420 -4.84 15.94 15.83
N GLN A 421 -3.99 14.93 16.02
CA GLN A 421 -3.80 14.24 17.29
C GLN A 421 -2.32 14.18 17.66
N LEU A 422 -2.04 13.97 18.95
CA LEU A 422 -0.70 13.77 19.50
C LEU A 422 -0.59 12.39 20.13
N ASP A 423 0.56 11.76 19.98
CA ASP A 423 0.91 10.47 20.58
C ASP A 423 0.87 10.48 22.13
N LYS A 424 1.05 11.65 22.75
CA LYS A 424 1.08 11.82 24.21
C LYS A 424 0.33 13.07 24.66
N SER A 425 -0.54 12.91 25.63
CA SER A 425 -1.21 14.03 26.32
C SER A 425 -0.32 14.73 27.36
N THR A 426 0.73 14.05 27.85
CA THR A 426 1.69 14.57 28.83
C THR A 426 3.11 14.09 28.56
N VAL A 427 4.10 14.97 28.74
CA VAL A 427 5.54 14.70 28.65
C VAL A 427 6.20 15.12 29.95
N ASN A 428 6.91 14.19 30.61
CA ASN A 428 7.66 14.48 31.83
C ASN A 428 9.16 14.51 31.52
N MET A 429 9.85 15.57 31.91
CA MET A 429 11.29 15.75 31.76
C MET A 429 11.92 16.16 33.10
N SER A 430 13.16 15.76 33.35
CA SER A 430 13.86 16.12 34.58
C SER A 430 15.32 16.48 34.34
N PHE A 431 15.76 17.61 34.90
CA PHE A 431 17.19 17.92 35.01
C PHE A 431 17.78 17.02 36.10
N SER A 432 18.60 16.04 35.74
CA SER A 432 19.22 15.15 36.73
C SER A 432 20.15 15.93 37.67
N SER A 433 20.07 15.64 38.97
CA SER A 433 21.12 16.01 39.92
C SER A 433 22.31 15.06 39.71
N PRO A 434 23.58 15.51 39.88
CA PRO A 434 24.73 14.62 39.79
C PRO A 434 24.76 13.73 41.05
N THR A 435 24.00 12.65 41.04
CA THR A 435 24.25 11.49 41.91
C THR A 435 25.00 10.46 41.10
N SER A 436 26.12 10.02 41.65
CA SER A 436 27.02 9.00 41.15
C SER A 436 26.27 7.75 40.68
N SER A 437 26.18 7.57 39.36
CA SER A 437 26.01 6.26 38.73
C SER A 437 26.50 6.30 37.28
N ALA A 438 27.75 6.76 37.10
CA ALA A 438 28.52 6.50 35.89
C ALA A 438 29.35 5.23 36.08
N SER A 439 28.66 4.11 36.22
CA SER A 439 29.14 2.74 36.06
C SER A 439 27.94 1.89 36.44
N ASN A 440 27.22 1.38 35.45
CA ASN A 440 26.47 0.12 35.52
C ASN A 440 25.62 -0.15 34.27
N THR A 441 25.73 0.59 33.17
CA THR A 441 25.00 0.25 31.93
C THR A 441 25.50 -1.02 31.21
N ALA A 442 26.65 -1.58 31.62
CA ALA A 442 27.10 -2.91 31.21
C ALA A 442 26.72 -4.02 32.23
N GLU A 443 26.49 -3.67 33.50
CA GLU A 443 26.10 -4.61 34.57
C GLU A 443 24.58 -4.70 34.76
N THR A 444 23.79 -3.66 34.47
CA THR A 444 22.32 -3.71 34.51
C THR A 444 21.74 -4.45 33.31
N LYS A 445 22.42 -4.48 32.15
CA LYS A 445 22.09 -5.40 31.05
C LYS A 445 22.53 -6.85 31.33
N LYS A 446 23.58 -7.07 32.13
CA LYS A 446 23.94 -8.42 32.63
C LYS A 446 23.09 -8.88 33.82
N GLN A 447 22.54 -7.96 34.62
CA GLN A 447 21.64 -8.29 35.74
C GLN A 447 20.20 -8.47 35.27
N GLN A 448 19.71 -7.72 34.27
CA GLN A 448 18.41 -8.01 33.64
C GLN A 448 18.42 -9.26 32.74
N MET A 449 19.59 -9.65 32.22
CA MET A 449 19.76 -10.93 31.51
C MET A 449 20.03 -12.11 32.47
N ASN A 450 20.52 -11.86 33.70
CA ASN A 450 20.65 -12.88 34.74
C ASN A 450 19.42 -13.02 35.65
N GLU A 451 18.51 -12.05 35.71
CA GLU A 451 17.18 -12.23 36.35
C GLU A 451 16.25 -13.08 35.48
N ALA A 452 16.33 -12.96 34.15
CA ALA A 452 15.62 -13.86 33.22
C ALA A 452 16.09 -15.33 33.28
N THR A 453 17.27 -15.60 33.89
CA THR A 453 17.79 -16.96 34.08
C THR A 453 17.65 -17.47 35.52
N LYS A 454 17.18 -16.63 36.46
CA LYS A 454 16.86 -17.05 37.84
C LYS A 454 15.38 -17.38 38.05
N THR A 455 14.48 -16.92 37.18
CA THR A 455 13.04 -17.28 37.20
C THR A 455 12.75 -18.63 36.53
N LYS A 456 13.70 -19.57 36.58
CA LYS A 456 13.51 -20.97 36.15
C LYS A 456 13.80 -21.98 37.26
N THR A 457 14.10 -21.52 38.48
CA THR A 457 14.45 -22.42 39.61
C THR A 457 13.92 -21.95 40.97
N ALA A 458 12.85 -21.14 40.99
CA ALA A 458 12.20 -20.72 42.23
C ALA A 458 10.69 -20.57 42.06
N ILE A 459 10.03 -21.61 41.57
CA ILE A 459 8.59 -21.88 41.80
C ILE A 459 8.47 -23.37 42.10
N MET A 460 9.05 -23.75 43.23
CA MET A 460 8.76 -24.97 43.98
C MET A 460 8.83 -24.52 45.43
N ASP A 461 7.75 -23.90 45.94
CA ASP A 461 7.17 -24.31 47.22
C ASP A 461 5.88 -23.54 47.52
N GLU A 462 4.83 -24.32 47.69
CA GLU A 462 3.61 -24.15 48.48
C GLU A 462 3.32 -22.77 49.09
N THR A 463 2.28 -22.08 48.61
CA THR A 463 0.98 -21.96 49.32
C THR A 463 0.01 -20.98 48.60
N ARG A 464 -0.96 -21.56 47.89
CA ARG A 464 -2.40 -21.23 47.94
C ARG A 464 -2.82 -19.73 47.86
N LEU A 465 -3.10 -19.26 46.64
CA LEU A 465 -4.04 -18.19 46.27
C LEU A 465 -4.52 -18.48 44.82
N VAL A 466 -5.30 -19.54 44.57
CA VAL A 466 -6.76 -19.48 44.33
C VAL A 466 -7.29 -18.07 44.05
N ASN A 467 -7.49 -17.74 42.76
CA ASN A 467 -8.64 -17.03 42.17
C ASN A 467 -8.21 -16.20 40.95
N GLU A 468 -8.49 -16.72 39.75
CA GLU A 468 -9.36 -16.10 38.73
C GLU A 468 -9.20 -16.86 37.40
N LEU A 469 -9.89 -18.01 37.24
CA LEU A 469 -10.52 -18.54 35.99
C LEU A 469 -10.79 -20.07 35.99
N ASP A 470 -10.45 -20.83 37.02
CA ASP A 470 -10.73 -22.28 37.06
C ASP A 470 -12.24 -22.56 37.05
N LEU A 471 -12.75 -23.10 35.94
CA LEU A 471 -14.09 -23.69 35.87
C LEU A 471 -14.02 -25.06 36.54
N TYR A 472 -14.83 -25.26 37.57
CA TYR A 472 -15.00 -26.55 38.23
C TYR A 472 -16.02 -27.38 37.46
N GLU A 473 -15.76 -28.67 37.28
CA GLU A 473 -16.79 -29.58 36.76
C GLU A 473 -17.97 -29.72 37.74
N SER A 474 -19.12 -30.12 37.22
CA SER A 474 -20.32 -30.41 38.03
C SER A 474 -20.87 -31.79 37.70
N GLU A 475 -20.93 -32.65 38.71
CA GLU A 475 -21.43 -34.03 38.64
C GLU A 475 -22.96 -34.11 38.66
N PRO A 476 -23.60 -35.09 37.99
CA PRO A 476 -22.99 -36.16 37.19
C PRO A 476 -22.77 -35.77 35.72
N ASN A 477 -21.62 -36.13 35.13
CA ASN A 477 -21.30 -35.95 33.70
C ASN A 477 -20.84 -37.25 33.02
N ASP A 478 -21.41 -38.37 33.48
CA ASP A 478 -21.00 -39.74 33.15
C ASP A 478 -21.38 -40.22 31.74
N ASP A 479 -22.09 -39.40 30.96
CA ASP A 479 -22.44 -39.70 29.57
C ASP A 479 -22.51 -38.44 28.68
N THR A 480 -22.56 -38.64 27.36
CA THR A 480 -22.58 -37.52 26.40
C THR A 480 -23.83 -36.63 26.51
N SER A 481 -24.91 -37.10 27.14
CA SER A 481 -26.14 -36.34 27.35
C SER A 481 -26.10 -35.44 28.59
N SER A 482 -25.29 -35.81 29.59
CA SER A 482 -24.98 -35.01 30.79
C SER A 482 -23.68 -34.20 30.68
N ALA A 483 -22.97 -34.30 29.55
CA ALA A 483 -21.66 -33.68 29.35
C ALA A 483 -21.60 -32.17 29.65
N ASN A 484 -20.58 -31.76 30.39
CA ASN A 484 -20.32 -30.36 30.73
C ASN A 484 -19.77 -29.57 29.53
N ASN A 485 -20.21 -28.34 29.30
CA ASN A 485 -19.65 -27.52 28.22
C ASN A 485 -18.27 -26.98 28.63
N ILE A 486 -17.24 -27.22 27.81
CA ILE A 486 -15.93 -26.62 28.00
C ILE A 486 -15.74 -25.42 27.08
N SER A 487 -15.15 -24.34 27.61
CA SER A 487 -14.73 -23.19 26.81
C SER A 487 -13.34 -23.47 26.23
N LEU A 488 -13.20 -23.44 24.91
CA LEU A 488 -11.91 -23.65 24.24
C LEU A 488 -10.93 -22.53 24.61
N ASN A 489 -9.64 -22.87 24.72
CA ASN A 489 -8.55 -22.04 25.23
C ASN A 489 -8.66 -21.67 26.72
N SER A 490 -9.30 -22.53 27.52
CA SER A 490 -9.35 -22.41 28.98
C SER A 490 -8.77 -23.65 29.67
N TYR A 491 -8.47 -23.49 30.95
CA TYR A 491 -8.03 -24.56 31.83
C TYR A 491 -9.20 -25.00 32.71
N LEU A 492 -9.38 -26.31 32.85
CA LEU A 492 -10.43 -26.92 33.65
C LEU A 492 -9.82 -27.98 34.56
N SER A 493 -10.40 -28.17 35.75
CA SER A 493 -10.02 -29.25 36.66
C SER A 493 -11.24 -30.06 37.07
N GLY A 494 -11.06 -31.38 37.11
CA GLY A 494 -12.05 -32.36 37.56
C GLY A 494 -11.48 -33.29 38.63
N SER A 495 -12.33 -34.07 39.24
CA SER A 495 -12.06 -35.03 40.30
C SER A 495 -12.79 -36.33 40.04
N ILE A 496 -12.10 -37.44 40.21
CA ILE A 496 -12.71 -38.76 40.05
C ILE A 496 -13.30 -39.21 41.40
N THR A 497 -14.60 -39.47 41.41
CA THR A 497 -15.39 -39.65 42.64
C THR A 497 -15.84 -41.09 42.91
N ASP A 498 -15.81 -41.99 41.92
CA ASP A 498 -16.14 -43.42 42.10
C ASP A 498 -14.89 -44.32 42.22
N TYR A 499 -14.94 -45.28 43.15
CA TYR A 499 -13.83 -46.12 43.61
C TYR A 499 -13.35 -47.19 42.61
N TYR A 500 -14.06 -47.41 41.51
CA TYR A 500 -13.82 -48.56 40.62
C TYR A 500 -13.62 -48.16 39.15
N PHE A 501 -14.40 -47.19 38.70
CA PHE A 501 -14.44 -46.75 37.32
C PHE A 501 -15.17 -45.41 37.29
N ASP A 502 -14.55 -44.41 36.71
CA ASP A 502 -15.18 -43.11 36.53
C ASP A 502 -14.90 -42.57 35.13
N THR A 503 -15.87 -41.88 34.55
CA THR A 503 -15.77 -41.39 33.19
C THR A 503 -16.50 -40.08 33.04
N ASP A 504 -15.73 -39.02 32.83
CA ASP A 504 -16.26 -37.68 32.64
C ASP A 504 -16.39 -37.34 31.17
N TYR A 505 -17.52 -36.74 30.78
CA TYR A 505 -17.73 -36.22 29.43
C TYR A 505 -17.81 -34.68 29.41
N TYR A 506 -17.11 -34.11 28.43
CA TYR A 506 -17.11 -32.67 28.13
C TYR A 506 -17.51 -32.45 26.68
N ARG A 507 -18.32 -31.42 26.41
CA ARG A 507 -18.76 -31.04 25.08
C ARG A 507 -18.19 -29.69 24.66
N PHE A 508 -17.79 -29.56 23.41
CA PHE A 508 -17.46 -28.27 22.80
C PHE A 508 -17.92 -28.21 21.34
N THR A 509 -18.02 -26.99 20.81
CA THR A 509 -18.40 -26.74 19.41
C THR A 509 -17.36 -25.83 18.76
N VAL A 510 -17.01 -26.13 17.51
CA VAL A 510 -16.14 -25.31 16.67
C VAL A 510 -16.89 -24.90 15.40
N ASP A 511 -16.90 -23.61 15.10
CA ASP A 511 -17.72 -23.05 14.00
C ASP A 511 -17.02 -23.11 12.63
N GLN A 512 -15.73 -23.48 12.61
CA GLN A 512 -14.89 -23.58 11.41
C GLN A 512 -13.84 -24.68 11.61
N PRO A 513 -13.32 -25.31 10.53
CA PRO A 513 -12.23 -26.28 10.65
C PRO A 513 -10.99 -25.68 11.31
N GLY A 514 -10.21 -26.50 12.03
CA GLY A 514 -9.02 -26.04 12.73
C GLY A 514 -8.31 -27.13 13.49
N THR A 515 -7.21 -26.78 14.16
CA THR A 515 -6.45 -27.71 15.00
C THR A 515 -6.94 -27.61 16.44
N PHE A 516 -7.50 -28.71 16.95
CA PHE A 516 -7.79 -28.93 18.35
C PHE A 516 -6.61 -29.61 19.03
N THR A 517 -6.20 -29.08 20.18
CA THR A 517 -5.10 -29.63 20.99
C THR A 517 -5.58 -29.80 22.43
N ILE A 518 -5.31 -30.98 23.01
CA ILE A 518 -5.57 -31.23 24.42
C ILE A 518 -4.30 -31.66 25.14
N ASP A 519 -4.14 -31.20 26.37
CA ASP A 519 -3.11 -31.65 27.30
C ASP A 519 -3.76 -31.88 28.67
N ALA A 520 -3.71 -33.10 29.19
CA ALA A 520 -4.36 -33.49 30.44
C ALA A 520 -3.43 -34.26 31.37
N ALA A 521 -3.43 -33.92 32.65
CA ALA A 521 -2.57 -34.57 33.65
C ALA A 521 -3.21 -34.55 35.04
N TRP A 522 -2.73 -35.42 35.94
CA TRP A 522 -3.06 -35.37 37.36
C TRP A 522 -2.49 -34.10 38.00
N VAL A 523 -3.32 -33.34 38.73
CA VAL A 523 -3.01 -32.03 39.33
C VAL A 523 -2.57 -32.15 40.78
N SER A 524 -3.11 -33.11 41.54
CA SER A 524 -2.67 -33.37 42.92
C SER A 524 -2.99 -34.81 43.32
N GLY A 525 -1.96 -35.58 43.69
CA GLY A 525 -2.09 -36.93 44.26
C GLY A 525 -1.26 -38.06 43.63
N TYR A 526 -0.12 -37.79 42.96
CA TYR A 526 0.89 -38.84 42.79
C TYR A 526 2.34 -38.38 42.94
N VAL A 527 3.03 -39.04 43.88
CA VAL A 527 4.49 -39.08 44.03
C VAL A 527 4.96 -40.35 43.35
N ALA A 528 5.70 -40.22 42.24
CA ALA A 528 6.29 -41.35 41.51
C ALA A 528 7.08 -42.27 42.47
N GLY A 529 6.58 -43.47 42.75
CA GLY A 529 7.23 -44.35 43.72
C GLY A 529 6.77 -45.81 43.77
N TYR A 530 5.57 -46.16 43.31
CA TYR A 530 5.13 -47.55 43.30
C TYR A 530 4.52 -47.89 41.94
N GLY A 531 5.09 -48.88 41.26
CA GLY A 531 4.71 -49.27 39.89
C GLY A 531 3.36 -49.97 39.82
N TYR A 532 2.29 -49.21 40.03
CA TYR A 532 0.89 -49.60 39.80
C TYR A 532 0.39 -48.86 38.56
N GLU A 533 -0.25 -49.57 37.63
CA GLU A 533 -0.70 -49.04 36.33
C GLU A 533 -1.98 -48.22 36.53
N ASP A 534 -1.83 -46.91 36.73
CA ASP A 534 -2.93 -45.95 36.75
C ASP A 534 -2.95 -45.21 35.40
N ASP A 535 -3.89 -45.58 34.53
CA ASP A 535 -4.03 -44.97 33.21
C ASP A 535 -5.17 -43.95 33.21
N LEU A 536 -4.79 -42.67 33.37
CA LEU A 536 -5.64 -41.57 32.91
C LEU A 536 -5.71 -41.64 31.39
N GLU A 537 -6.85 -41.97 30.83
CA GLU A 537 -7.07 -41.97 29.38
C GLU A 537 -7.93 -40.78 28.97
N VAL A 538 -7.59 -40.17 27.83
CA VAL A 538 -8.35 -39.06 27.26
C VAL A 538 -8.66 -39.38 25.80
N VAL A 539 -9.93 -39.28 25.43
CA VAL A 539 -10.42 -39.67 24.11
C VAL A 539 -11.25 -38.56 23.51
N LEU A 540 -11.01 -38.26 22.23
CA LEU A 540 -11.82 -37.37 21.43
C LEU A 540 -12.87 -38.17 20.67
N LEU A 541 -14.12 -37.73 20.77
CA LEU A 541 -15.30 -38.33 20.16
C LEU A 541 -15.96 -37.34 19.19
N ASP A 542 -16.60 -37.84 18.14
CA ASP A 542 -17.39 -37.02 17.22
C ASP A 542 -18.80 -36.72 17.77
N GLU A 543 -19.63 -36.01 16.99
CA GLU A 543 -20.99 -35.61 17.39
C GLU A 543 -21.93 -36.79 17.71
N ASN A 544 -21.63 -38.00 17.21
CA ASN A 544 -22.40 -39.21 17.43
C ASN A 544 -21.88 -40.02 18.62
N GLY A 545 -20.78 -39.58 19.25
CA GLY A 545 -20.10 -40.30 20.32
C GLY A 545 -19.15 -41.39 19.83
N ASP A 546 -18.81 -41.42 18.54
CA ASP A 546 -17.86 -42.38 17.99
C ASP A 546 -16.41 -41.92 18.24
N ILE A 547 -15.53 -42.85 18.61
CA ILE A 547 -14.13 -42.56 18.94
C ILE A 547 -13.36 -42.10 17.71
N MET A 548 -12.85 -40.87 17.76
CA MET A 548 -11.99 -40.31 16.73
C MET A 548 -10.52 -40.66 16.96
N THR A 549 -10.01 -40.46 18.19
CA THR A 549 -8.63 -40.80 18.54
C THR A 549 -8.41 -40.74 20.06
N TYR A 550 -7.34 -41.39 20.52
CA TYR A 550 -6.87 -41.34 21.91
C TYR A 550 -5.72 -40.35 22.05
N ALA A 551 -5.59 -39.70 23.20
CA ALA A 551 -4.45 -38.88 23.54
C ALA A 551 -3.23 -39.76 23.89
N ASP A 552 -2.06 -39.36 23.40
CA ASP A 552 -0.81 -40.11 23.55
C ASP A 552 -0.20 -39.84 24.94
N TYR A 553 0.41 -40.87 25.55
CA TYR A 553 1.18 -40.74 26.78
C TYR A 553 2.47 -39.94 26.51
N GLN A 554 2.64 -38.82 27.21
CA GLN A 554 3.80 -37.94 27.08
C GLN A 554 4.53 -37.78 28.42
N PRO A 555 5.67 -38.46 28.64
CA PRO A 555 6.45 -38.32 29.85
C PRO A 555 7.31 -37.06 29.82
N PHE A 556 7.39 -36.37 30.95
CA PHE A 556 8.29 -35.24 31.17
C PHE A 556 9.53 -35.66 31.96
N SER A 557 10.59 -34.86 31.83
CA SER A 557 11.90 -35.14 32.43
C SER A 557 11.91 -35.10 33.97
N ASP A 558 10.88 -34.53 34.59
CA ASP A 558 10.71 -34.44 36.04
C ASP A 558 9.95 -35.65 36.63
N GLY A 559 9.60 -36.64 35.81
CA GLY A 559 8.89 -37.85 36.22
C GLY A 559 7.37 -37.73 36.19
N THR A 560 6.82 -36.55 35.83
CA THR A 560 5.39 -36.40 35.54
C THR A 560 5.07 -36.88 34.11
N ALA A 561 3.81 -37.14 33.83
CA ALA A 561 3.35 -37.48 32.49
C ALA A 561 1.98 -36.87 32.23
N SER A 562 1.73 -36.48 30.99
CA SER A 562 0.42 -36.03 30.53
C SER A 562 -0.12 -36.90 29.38
N ARG A 563 -1.40 -36.70 29.07
CA ARG A 563 -2.06 -37.19 27.87
C ARG A 563 -2.21 -36.03 26.91
N PHE A 564 -1.49 -36.10 25.80
CA PHE A 564 -1.44 -35.04 24.81
C PHE A 564 -2.04 -35.50 23.49
N MET A 565 -2.88 -34.67 22.88
CA MET A 565 -3.37 -34.92 21.52
C MET A 565 -3.42 -33.63 20.73
N SER A 566 -3.14 -33.72 19.44
CA SER A 566 -3.39 -32.63 18.49
C SER A 566 -4.02 -33.21 17.23
N ARG A 567 -5.23 -32.74 16.91
CA ARG A 567 -6.00 -33.21 15.76
C ARG A 567 -6.63 -32.05 15.02
N HIS A 568 -6.58 -32.15 13.71
CA HIS A 568 -7.36 -31.30 12.83
C HIS A 568 -8.81 -31.82 12.83
N ILE A 569 -9.76 -30.94 13.13
CA ILE A 569 -11.19 -31.24 13.18
C ILE A 569 -11.95 -30.21 12.35
N ASP A 570 -13.03 -30.65 11.70
CA ASP A 570 -13.90 -29.77 10.91
C ASP A 570 -14.87 -28.97 11.80
N ALA A 571 -15.64 -28.06 11.22
CA ALA A 571 -16.71 -27.38 11.95
C ALA A 571 -17.76 -28.40 12.43
N GLY A 572 -18.08 -28.40 13.72
CA GLY A 572 -18.95 -29.40 14.31
C GLY A 572 -18.96 -29.37 15.84
N THR A 573 -19.78 -30.24 16.43
CA THR A 573 -19.80 -30.48 17.88
C THR A 573 -19.04 -31.76 18.20
N TYR A 574 -18.23 -31.72 19.25
CA TYR A 574 -17.36 -32.82 19.64
C TYR A 574 -17.43 -33.04 21.15
N TYR A 575 -17.01 -34.22 21.57
CA TYR A 575 -16.93 -34.58 22.99
C TYR A 575 -15.51 -35.04 23.34
N ILE A 576 -15.10 -34.75 24.56
CA ILE A 576 -13.90 -35.31 25.20
C ILE A 576 -14.40 -36.20 26.31
N THR A 577 -13.85 -37.40 26.41
CA THR A 577 -14.04 -38.23 27.60
C THR A 577 -12.71 -38.43 28.30
N VAL A 578 -12.74 -38.26 29.62
CA VAL A 578 -11.64 -38.59 30.52
C VAL A 578 -12.05 -39.83 31.29
N PHE A 579 -11.18 -40.83 31.28
CA PHE A 579 -11.44 -42.14 31.80
C PHE A 579 -10.38 -42.54 32.80
N GLN A 580 -10.81 -43.14 33.91
CA GLN A 580 -9.94 -43.88 34.82
C GLN A 580 -10.54 -45.25 35.12
N SER A 581 -9.68 -46.26 35.13
CA SER A 581 -9.98 -47.57 35.70
C SER A 581 -8.88 -47.98 36.68
N SER A 582 -9.23 -48.57 37.81
CA SER A 582 -8.27 -49.14 38.75
C SER A 582 -8.65 -50.57 39.12
N ASP A 583 -7.64 -51.46 39.17
CA ASP A 583 -7.82 -52.85 39.60
C ASP A 583 -8.03 -53.00 41.13
N TYR A 584 -7.91 -51.91 41.91
CA TYR A 584 -7.90 -51.96 43.38
C TYR A 584 -8.98 -51.10 44.04
N GLN A 585 -9.99 -51.77 44.58
CA GLN A 585 -11.25 -51.21 45.11
C GLN A 585 -11.16 -50.33 46.38
N SER A 586 -9.96 -49.94 46.85
CA SER A 586 -9.80 -49.35 48.19
C SER A 586 -8.74 -48.26 48.34
N LEU A 587 -8.25 -47.65 47.25
CA LEU A 587 -7.10 -46.74 47.37
C LEU A 587 -7.29 -45.30 46.86
N TYR A 588 -8.33 -44.98 46.08
CA TYR A 588 -8.39 -43.66 45.46
C TYR A 588 -9.82 -43.14 45.38
N THR A 589 -10.13 -42.22 46.30
CA THR A 589 -11.19 -41.22 46.13
C THR A 589 -10.52 -39.86 46.26
N ASP A 590 -10.97 -38.91 45.45
CA ASP A 590 -10.57 -37.49 45.46
C ASP A 590 -9.27 -37.13 44.71
N GLU A 591 -8.92 -37.90 43.67
CA GLU A 591 -7.80 -37.56 42.78
C GLU A 591 -8.22 -36.51 41.74
N TRP A 592 -7.43 -35.44 41.62
CA TRP A 592 -7.74 -34.30 40.76
C TRP A 592 -6.96 -34.38 39.45
N TYR A 593 -7.64 -34.24 38.32
CA TYR A 593 -7.02 -34.07 37.01
C TYR A 593 -7.30 -32.66 36.45
N GLY A 594 -6.49 -32.24 35.50
CA GLY A 594 -6.58 -30.94 34.84
C GLY A 594 -6.50 -31.11 33.35
N ILE A 595 -7.33 -30.37 32.62
CA ILE A 595 -7.44 -30.37 31.16
C ILE A 595 -7.16 -28.97 30.63
N SER A 596 -6.23 -28.85 29.68
CA SER A 596 -6.07 -27.69 28.82
C SER A 596 -6.54 -28.05 27.41
N ALA A 597 -7.67 -27.49 26.98
CA ALA A 597 -8.24 -27.73 25.65
C ALA A 597 -8.12 -26.45 24.81
N MET A 598 -7.29 -26.48 23.77
CA MET A 598 -7.03 -25.36 22.87
C MET A 598 -7.59 -25.63 21.48
N PHE A 599 -8.06 -24.58 20.81
CA PHE A 599 -8.49 -24.66 19.42
C PHE A 599 -7.98 -23.47 18.62
N GLU A 600 -7.27 -23.77 17.54
CA GLU A 600 -6.76 -22.80 16.59
C GLU A 600 -7.42 -23.04 15.23
N ALA A 601 -8.31 -22.13 14.82
CA ALA A 601 -9.02 -22.23 13.56
C ALA A 601 -8.06 -22.18 12.35
N ASP A 602 -8.40 -22.95 11.30
CA ASP A 602 -7.72 -22.88 10.02
C ASP A 602 -7.81 -21.45 9.48
N GLN A 603 -6.65 -20.86 9.21
CA GLN A 603 -6.59 -19.58 8.55
C GLN A 603 -7.08 -19.74 7.10
N SER A 604 -8.05 -18.91 6.68
CA SER A 604 -8.56 -18.89 5.30
C SER A 604 -7.41 -18.84 4.29
N SER A 605 -7.42 -19.71 3.28
CA SER A 605 -6.33 -19.86 2.31
C SER A 605 -6.31 -18.81 1.19
N GLU A 606 -6.54 -17.53 1.53
CA GLU A 606 -5.75 -16.47 0.92
C GLU A 606 -4.50 -16.31 1.78
N GLN A 607 -3.38 -16.92 1.37
CA GLN A 607 -2.08 -16.49 1.91
C GLN A 607 -1.88 -15.02 1.47
N PRO A 608 -1.81 -14.04 2.40
CA PRO A 608 -1.50 -12.68 2.01
C PRO A 608 -0.10 -12.72 1.38
N ALA A 609 0.04 -12.14 0.19
CA ALA A 609 1.34 -11.90 -0.42
C ALA A 609 2.29 -11.34 0.66
N PRO A 610 3.57 -11.79 0.72
CA PRO A 610 4.47 -11.40 1.80
C PRO A 610 4.44 -9.88 2.00
N VAL A 611 3.96 -9.45 3.17
CA VAL A 611 3.78 -8.05 3.53
C VAL A 611 5.01 -7.60 4.30
N ILE A 612 5.62 -6.49 3.88
CA ILE A 612 6.65 -5.82 4.66
C ILE A 612 5.96 -5.16 5.85
N SER A 613 6.47 -5.37 7.07
CA SER A 613 5.98 -4.71 8.30
C SER A 613 7.14 -4.11 9.09
N LEU A 614 6.94 -2.89 9.62
CA LEU A 614 7.88 -2.22 10.52
C LEU A 614 7.53 -2.49 11.99
N THR A 615 8.51 -2.43 12.88
CA THR A 615 8.29 -2.53 14.34
C THR A 615 7.53 -1.33 14.91
N THR A 616 7.58 -0.19 14.23
CA THR A 616 6.92 1.06 14.59
C THR A 616 6.80 2.01 13.39
N ASP A 617 5.79 2.87 13.38
CA ASP A 617 5.61 3.97 12.41
C ASP A 617 6.32 5.27 12.85
N THR A 618 6.81 5.33 14.08
CA THR A 618 7.48 6.49 14.67
C THR A 618 8.65 6.09 15.57
N LEU A 619 9.75 6.85 15.53
CA LEU A 619 10.95 6.57 16.31
C LEU A 619 11.60 7.87 16.81
N PHE A 620 11.97 7.90 18.10
CA PHE A 620 12.73 9.00 18.71
C PHE A 620 14.14 8.54 19.07
N LEU A 621 15.16 9.16 18.48
CA LEU A 621 16.56 8.82 18.71
C LEU A 621 17.36 10.02 19.23
N LYS A 622 18.41 9.74 20.00
CA LYS A 622 19.51 10.70 20.19
C LYS A 622 20.55 10.52 19.08
N LYS A 623 21.28 11.59 18.75
CA LYS A 623 22.43 11.47 17.85
C LYS A 623 23.39 10.38 18.33
N GLY A 624 23.73 9.45 17.44
CA GLY A 624 24.56 8.27 17.71
C GLY A 624 23.81 7.04 18.23
N GLN A 625 22.53 7.15 18.56
CA GLN A 625 21.69 6.01 18.93
C GLN A 625 21.17 5.28 17.69
N SER A 626 21.03 3.96 17.79
CA SER A 626 20.42 3.13 16.75
C SER A 626 19.29 2.27 17.30
N ASP A 627 18.33 1.93 16.44
CA ASP A 627 17.24 0.99 16.71
C ASP A 627 16.86 0.19 15.44
N SER A 628 16.19 -0.94 15.59
CA SER A 628 15.81 -1.81 14.46
C SER A 628 14.34 -1.62 14.07
N LEU A 629 14.10 -1.33 12.80
CA LEU A 629 12.74 -1.20 12.25
C LEU A 629 12.20 -2.49 11.65
N LEU A 630 13.01 -3.53 11.48
CA LEU A 630 12.58 -4.79 10.87
C LEU A 630 11.92 -5.70 11.91
N GLN A 631 10.67 -6.10 11.67
CA GLN A 631 9.99 -7.09 12.51
C GLN A 631 10.56 -8.51 12.28
N ALA A 632 10.74 -9.28 13.36
CA ALA A 632 11.20 -10.68 13.27
C ALA A 632 10.13 -11.55 12.56
N GLY A 633 10.55 -12.39 11.61
CA GLY A 633 9.65 -13.26 10.83
C GLY A 633 9.28 -12.77 9.43
N ASN A 634 9.84 -11.63 8.97
CA ASN A 634 9.68 -11.18 7.59
C ASN A 634 10.35 -12.17 6.59
N SER A 635 9.56 -12.79 5.71
CA SER A 635 10.04 -13.76 4.68
C SER A 635 10.58 -13.10 3.40
N ILE A 636 10.64 -11.76 3.36
CA ILE A 636 11.08 -10.99 2.17
C ILE A 636 12.59 -10.83 2.21
N THR A 637 13.29 -11.41 1.24
CA THR A 637 14.76 -11.39 1.15
C THR A 637 15.34 -10.13 0.51
N ALA A 638 14.51 -9.24 -0.07
CA ALA A 638 14.96 -8.03 -0.75
C ALA A 638 14.06 -6.80 -0.42
N ILE A 639 14.38 -6.10 0.68
CA ILE A 639 13.75 -4.82 1.04
C ILE A 639 14.69 -3.68 0.65
N GLN A 640 14.18 -2.71 -0.11
CA GLN A 640 14.90 -1.48 -0.44
C GLN A 640 14.64 -0.43 0.64
N TRP A 641 15.67 -0.09 1.40
CA TRP A 641 15.61 0.92 2.46
C TRP A 641 16.10 2.28 1.95
N SER A 642 15.41 3.35 2.33
CA SER A 642 15.83 4.72 2.03
C SER A 642 15.52 5.66 3.19
N SER A 643 16.25 6.78 3.26
CA SER A 643 15.98 7.86 4.20
C SER A 643 15.78 9.16 3.44
N SER A 644 14.72 9.91 3.78
CA SER A 644 14.47 11.24 3.22
C SER A 644 15.50 12.29 3.67
N ASN A 645 16.20 12.04 4.77
CA ASN A 645 17.24 12.92 5.30
C ASN A 645 18.34 12.10 6.01
N PRO A 646 19.28 11.53 5.24
CA PRO A 646 20.38 10.72 5.79
C PRO A 646 21.30 11.49 6.74
N ALA A 647 21.30 12.82 6.69
CA ALA A 647 22.06 13.67 7.61
C ALA A 647 21.41 13.78 9.00
N ALA A 648 20.11 13.48 9.13
CA ALA A 648 19.43 13.36 10.41
C ALA A 648 19.35 11.90 10.89
N ALA A 649 18.88 10.98 10.04
CA ALA A 649 18.86 9.55 10.35
C ALA A 649 19.18 8.71 9.11
N ALA A 650 20.09 7.76 9.24
CA ALA A 650 20.45 6.81 8.19
C ALA A 650 19.91 5.41 8.51
N VAL A 651 19.60 4.61 7.49
CA VAL A 651 19.14 3.23 7.62
C VAL A 651 20.07 2.31 6.84
N ASP A 652 20.43 1.16 7.41
CA ASP A 652 21.22 0.14 6.73
C ASP A 652 20.35 -0.88 5.97
N GLN A 653 20.99 -1.79 5.24
CA GLN A 653 20.31 -2.84 4.46
C GLN A 653 19.49 -3.83 5.32
N ASN A 654 19.73 -3.87 6.63
CA ASN A 654 19.05 -4.76 7.57
C ASN A 654 17.89 -4.05 8.29
N GLY A 655 17.62 -2.79 7.97
CA GLY A 655 16.58 -1.99 8.63
C GLY A 655 17.01 -1.40 9.98
N ASN A 656 18.30 -1.35 10.30
CA ASN A 656 18.77 -0.64 11.48
C ASN A 656 18.93 0.85 11.18
N VAL A 657 18.22 1.68 11.96
CA VAL A 657 18.22 3.13 11.81
C VAL A 657 19.15 3.74 12.85
N THR A 658 20.04 4.63 12.43
CA THR A 658 20.97 5.37 13.29
C THR A 658 20.72 6.88 13.17
N GLY A 659 20.60 7.57 14.31
CA GLY A 659 20.52 9.04 14.34
C GLY A 659 21.87 9.68 14.02
N THR A 660 22.08 10.13 12.79
CA THR A 660 23.36 10.70 12.32
C THR A 660 23.51 12.19 12.65
N GLY A 661 22.40 12.90 12.80
CA GLY A 661 22.37 14.34 13.11
C GLY A 661 21.00 14.80 13.59
N TYR A 662 20.88 16.07 13.96
CA TYR A 662 19.64 16.62 14.51
C TYR A 662 18.61 16.90 13.40
N GLY A 663 17.36 16.50 13.60
CA GLY A 663 16.26 16.81 12.69
C GLY A 663 15.23 15.69 12.54
N LYS A 664 14.39 15.79 11.50
CA LYS A 664 13.39 14.78 11.10
C LYS A 664 13.85 14.07 9.83
N ALA A 665 13.62 12.76 9.76
CA ALA A 665 13.79 11.93 8.57
C ALA A 665 12.61 10.96 8.45
N VAL A 666 12.26 10.59 7.22
CA VAL A 666 11.31 9.50 6.95
C VAL A 666 12.10 8.33 6.38
N ILE A 667 12.03 7.19 7.07
CA ILE A 667 12.65 5.94 6.63
C ILE A 667 11.60 5.15 5.87
N SER A 668 11.90 4.78 4.62
CA SER A 668 10.99 4.01 3.76
C SER A 668 11.55 2.62 3.48
N ALA A 669 10.70 1.60 3.56
CA ALA A 669 10.99 0.23 3.18
C ALA A 669 10.09 -0.16 2.00
N ALA A 670 10.70 -0.52 0.87
CA ALA A 670 9.99 -0.88 -0.36
C ALA A 670 10.31 -2.31 -0.83
N ALA A 671 9.27 -3.08 -1.15
CA ALA A 671 9.36 -4.41 -1.77
C ALA A 671 8.01 -4.77 -2.43
N ASN A 672 8.04 -5.58 -3.49
CA ASN A 672 6.83 -6.03 -4.22
C ASN A 672 5.87 -4.89 -4.62
N GLY A 673 6.41 -3.71 -5.00
CA GLY A 673 5.61 -2.55 -5.39
C GLY A 673 4.91 -1.82 -4.24
N LYS A 674 5.09 -2.26 -2.97
CA LYS A 674 4.55 -1.59 -1.77
C LYS A 674 5.67 -0.85 -1.04
N THR A 675 5.34 0.31 -0.48
CA THR A 675 6.25 1.10 0.38
C THR A 675 5.57 1.39 1.72
N ILE A 676 6.27 1.11 2.81
CA ILE A 676 5.87 1.48 4.18
C ILE A 676 6.90 2.45 4.76
N GLN A 677 6.48 3.29 5.72
CA GLN A 677 7.30 4.39 6.22
C GLN A 677 7.30 4.48 7.75
N CYS A 678 8.41 4.95 8.30
CA CYS A 678 8.58 5.33 9.70
C CYS A 678 9.13 6.75 9.81
N VAL A 679 8.52 7.57 10.67
CA VAL A 679 8.98 8.93 10.95
C VAL A 679 9.99 8.91 12.10
N VAL A 680 11.21 9.35 11.83
CA VAL A 680 12.31 9.41 12.81
C VAL A 680 12.57 10.86 13.19
N LYS A 681 12.54 11.15 14.49
CA LYS A 681 12.93 12.45 15.06
C LYS A 681 14.19 12.27 15.89
N VAL A 682 15.25 12.97 15.52
CA VAL A 682 16.56 12.85 16.14
C VAL A 682 16.90 14.12 16.90
N THR A 683 17.11 14.01 18.20
CA THR A 683 17.54 15.13 19.04
C THR A 683 19.06 15.28 19.04
N ALA A 684 19.52 16.52 19.17
CA ALA A 684 20.92 16.79 19.50
C ALA A 684 21.23 16.26 20.91
N ASP A 685 22.49 15.93 21.14
CA ASP A 685 22.97 15.59 22.47
C ASP A 685 23.11 16.89 23.28
N THR A 686 22.03 17.28 23.96
CA THR A 686 21.96 18.56 24.70
C THR A 686 22.05 18.33 26.20
N VAL A 687 22.67 19.27 26.94
CA VAL A 687 22.66 19.32 28.42
C VAL A 687 21.24 19.38 29.02
N ASN A 688 20.28 19.84 28.24
CA ASN A 688 18.90 19.88 28.66
C ASN A 688 18.20 18.57 28.28
N PRO A 689 17.30 18.05 29.12
CA PRO A 689 16.42 16.96 28.76
C PRO A 689 15.61 17.28 27.50
N THR A 690 15.44 16.28 26.64
CA THR A 690 14.70 16.38 25.40
C THR A 690 13.70 15.23 25.27
N ALA A 691 12.58 15.52 24.63
CA ALA A 691 11.55 14.55 24.27
C ALA A 691 11.02 14.86 22.87
N ALA A 692 10.20 13.97 22.31
CA ALA A 692 9.46 14.24 21.08
C ALA A 692 7.98 13.94 21.25
N LEU A 693 7.18 14.74 20.57
CA LEU A 693 5.78 14.47 20.27
C LEU A 693 5.65 14.14 18.79
N PHE A 694 4.74 13.23 18.46
CA PHE A 694 4.40 12.87 17.08
C PHE A 694 2.97 13.31 16.78
N GLU A 695 2.83 14.07 15.70
CA GLU A 695 1.57 14.55 15.16
C GLU A 695 0.97 13.55 14.17
N THR A 696 -0.33 13.30 14.28
CA THR A 696 -1.12 12.61 13.26
C THR A 696 -2.19 13.55 12.75
N VAL A 697 -2.06 14.00 11.50
CA VAL A 697 -3.09 14.80 10.80
C VAL A 697 -4.15 13.84 10.25
N LEU A 698 -5.42 14.18 10.46
CA LEU A 698 -6.56 13.35 10.08
C LEU A 698 -7.36 13.99 8.93
N PRO A 699 -7.91 13.18 8.02
CA PRO A 699 -7.65 11.74 7.89
C PRO A 699 -6.22 11.44 7.39
N ALA A 700 -5.77 10.19 7.47
CA ALA A 700 -4.39 9.81 7.17
C ALA A 700 -4.00 10.07 5.71
N ASP A 701 -4.96 10.20 4.82
CA ASP A 701 -4.83 10.55 3.40
C ASP A 701 -4.98 12.06 3.13
N ALA A 702 -4.99 12.91 4.17
CA ALA A 702 -5.17 14.35 3.98
C ALA A 702 -4.06 15.00 3.13
N ARG A 703 -4.44 15.94 2.24
CA ARG A 703 -3.53 16.59 1.30
C ARG A 703 -2.51 17.50 1.98
N ASN A 704 -2.94 18.38 2.89
CA ASN A 704 -2.05 19.29 3.59
C ASN A 704 -1.79 18.80 5.03
N LYS A 705 -0.68 18.08 5.22
CA LYS A 705 -0.24 17.60 6.54
C LYS A 705 0.74 18.54 7.24
N ASN A 706 0.90 19.77 6.74
CA ASN A 706 1.79 20.74 7.37
C ASN A 706 1.20 21.20 8.70
N VAL A 707 2.11 21.37 9.66
CA VAL A 707 1.75 21.80 11.01
C VAL A 707 2.73 22.84 11.54
N THR A 708 2.20 23.70 12.41
CA THR A 708 2.98 24.65 13.19
C THR A 708 2.95 24.28 14.67
N TRP A 709 4.11 24.32 15.34
CA TRP A 709 4.25 24.02 16.76
C TRP A 709 4.43 25.29 17.60
N LYS A 710 3.85 25.32 18.80
CA LYS A 710 3.95 26.44 19.74
C LYS A 710 4.11 25.96 21.19
N SER A 711 4.92 26.67 21.97
CA SER A 711 4.97 26.53 23.43
C SER A 711 4.25 27.69 24.12
N SER A 712 3.41 27.39 25.11
CA SER A 712 2.78 28.41 25.96
C SER A 712 3.76 29.08 26.91
N ASN A 713 4.88 28.41 27.24
CA ASN A 713 5.92 28.96 28.09
C ASN A 713 7.33 28.53 27.61
N PRO A 714 7.92 29.25 26.64
CA PRO A 714 9.27 28.97 26.12
C PRO A 714 10.40 29.03 27.17
N SER A 715 10.17 29.68 28.32
CA SER A 715 11.16 29.71 29.41
C SER A 715 11.23 28.39 30.19
N VAL A 716 10.18 27.56 30.12
CA VAL A 716 10.11 26.22 30.72
C VAL A 716 10.49 25.16 29.69
N ALA A 717 9.88 25.19 28.50
CA ALA A 717 10.18 24.24 27.43
C ALA A 717 9.94 24.88 26.05
N THR A 718 10.84 24.63 25.11
CA THR A 718 10.70 25.04 23.69
C THR A 718 10.38 23.82 22.84
N VAL A 719 9.65 24.02 21.73
CA VAL A 719 9.39 23.00 20.71
C VAL A 719 9.87 23.53 19.36
N ASP A 720 10.48 22.68 18.54
CA ASP A 720 10.90 23.03 17.17
C ASP A 720 9.83 22.67 16.12
N GLN A 721 10.12 22.95 14.85
CA GLN A 721 9.24 22.60 13.72
C GLN A 721 9.04 21.09 13.53
N TYR A 722 9.85 20.26 14.17
CA TYR A 722 9.77 18.81 14.09
C TYR A 722 9.07 18.21 15.30
N GLY A 723 8.57 19.00 16.27
CA GLY A 723 7.95 18.48 17.49
C GLY A 723 8.94 17.95 18.53
N ILE A 724 10.24 18.30 18.42
CA ILE A 724 11.25 18.00 19.44
C ILE A 724 11.18 19.07 20.52
N ILE A 725 10.99 18.62 21.76
CA ILE A 725 10.86 19.46 22.95
C ILE A 725 12.19 19.50 23.67
N THR A 726 12.66 20.70 24.00
CA THR A 726 13.85 20.92 24.85
C THR A 726 13.44 21.64 26.13
N ALA A 727 13.72 21.02 27.28
CA ALA A 727 13.55 21.68 28.58
C ALA A 727 14.49 22.90 28.71
N LYS A 728 14.01 23.99 29.31
CA LYS A 728 14.78 25.23 29.54
C LYS A 728 14.81 25.62 31.02
N GLY A 729 13.77 25.29 31.78
CA GLY A 729 13.65 25.60 33.21
C GLY A 729 12.58 24.76 33.89
N GLN A 730 12.57 24.76 35.22
CA GLN A 730 11.57 24.05 36.01
C GLN A 730 10.19 24.70 35.84
N GLY A 731 9.15 23.88 35.71
CA GLY A 731 7.76 24.33 35.63
C GLY A 731 6.95 23.51 34.63
N THR A 732 5.79 24.07 34.25
CA THR A 732 4.89 23.46 33.27
C THR A 732 4.74 24.35 32.04
N ALA A 733 4.74 23.74 30.85
CA ALA A 733 4.44 24.38 29.58
C ALA A 733 3.43 23.53 28.81
N VAL A 734 2.60 24.15 27.96
CA VAL A 734 1.71 23.44 27.04
C VAL A 734 2.28 23.57 25.64
N ILE A 735 2.49 22.44 24.98
CA ILE A 735 2.93 22.38 23.58
C ILE A 735 1.70 22.13 22.72
N THR A 736 1.46 23.00 21.74
CA THR A 736 0.31 22.92 20.82
C THR A 736 0.81 22.74 19.40
N VAL A 737 0.22 21.76 18.70
CA VAL A 737 0.35 21.61 17.25
C VAL A 737 -0.91 22.18 16.58
N ILE A 738 -0.74 22.89 15.47
CA ILE A 738 -1.81 23.53 14.70
C ILE A 738 -1.65 23.11 13.25
N THR A 739 -2.70 22.59 12.62
CA THR A 739 -2.69 22.30 11.18
C THR A 739 -2.78 23.59 10.38
N ASP A 740 -2.04 23.67 9.27
CA ASP A 740 -2.09 24.84 8.38
C ASP A 740 -3.47 24.95 7.70
N GLU A 741 -4.05 23.81 7.31
CA GLU A 741 -5.42 23.70 6.80
C GLU A 741 -6.41 23.51 7.96
N GLY A 742 -7.47 24.33 8.03
CA GLY A 742 -8.55 24.21 9.01
C GLY A 742 -8.22 24.65 10.45
N ASN A 743 -6.96 24.97 10.76
CA ASN A 743 -6.52 25.42 12.10
C ASN A 743 -6.89 24.47 13.26
N PHE A 744 -6.96 23.17 13.00
CA PHE A 744 -7.21 22.17 14.04
C PHE A 744 -6.04 22.12 15.02
N ARG A 745 -6.33 21.81 16.29
CA ARG A 745 -5.35 21.90 17.38
C ARG A 745 -5.35 20.64 18.22
N ALA A 746 -4.15 20.19 18.57
CA ALA A 746 -3.92 19.24 19.65
C ALA A 746 -2.85 19.80 20.60
N SER A 747 -2.88 19.40 21.87
CA SER A 747 -1.96 19.91 22.87
C SER A 747 -1.50 18.84 23.84
N SER A 748 -0.26 19.00 24.33
CA SER A 748 0.37 18.13 25.32
C SER A 748 0.96 18.97 26.46
N THR A 749 0.79 18.50 27.69
CA THR A 749 1.35 19.16 28.88
C THR A 749 2.77 18.68 29.13
N VAL A 750 3.72 19.59 29.17
CA VAL A 750 5.13 19.32 29.47
C VAL A 750 5.43 19.73 30.91
N ASN A 751 5.79 18.75 31.75
CA ASN A 751 6.24 18.98 33.11
C ASN A 751 7.76 18.82 33.19
N VAL A 752 8.45 19.90 33.56
CA VAL A 752 9.89 19.91 33.76
C VAL A 752 10.19 20.01 35.25
N THR A 753 10.84 18.96 35.76
CA THR A 753 11.24 18.84 37.17
C THR A 753 12.76 18.94 37.33
N GLY A 754 13.23 19.16 38.56
CA GLY A 754 14.65 19.43 38.82
C GLY A 754 15.06 20.84 38.41
N SER A 755 16.18 21.31 38.95
CA SER A 755 16.74 22.62 38.61
C SER A 755 17.95 22.45 37.70
N LYS A 756 18.00 23.22 36.60
CA LYS A 756 19.20 23.29 35.75
C LYS A 756 20.40 23.74 36.60
N THR A 757 21.50 23.00 36.52
CA THR A 757 22.75 23.36 37.21
C THR A 757 23.19 24.76 36.80
N THR A 758 23.29 25.67 37.77
CA THR A 758 23.78 27.04 37.57
C THR A 758 25.26 27.12 37.92
N TRP A 759 26.02 27.82 37.08
CA TRP A 759 27.46 28.03 37.23
C TRP A 759 27.74 29.49 37.56
N THR A 760 28.62 29.73 38.53
CA THR A 760 29.19 31.06 38.79
C THR A 760 30.43 31.22 37.94
N ASP A 761 30.43 32.20 37.04
CA ASP A 761 31.53 32.44 36.12
C ASP A 761 32.65 33.28 36.78
N PHE A 762 33.87 32.81 36.65
CA PHE A 762 35.08 33.58 36.95
C PHE A 762 35.61 34.27 35.68
N SER A 763 36.44 35.29 35.84
CA SER A 763 37.09 35.97 34.71
C SER A 763 38.03 35.02 33.96
N ALA A 764 38.09 35.17 32.63
CA ALA A 764 38.97 34.39 31.78
C ALA A 764 40.46 34.58 32.15
N LYS A 765 41.25 33.54 31.93
CA LYS A 765 42.70 33.52 32.15
C LYS A 765 43.46 33.03 30.92
N ASP A 766 44.67 33.51 30.71
CA ASP A 766 45.54 33.01 29.63
C ASP A 766 46.51 31.96 30.17
N VAL A 767 46.64 30.85 29.44
CA VAL A 767 47.51 29.72 29.77
C VAL A 767 48.36 29.38 28.54
N LYS A 768 49.64 29.06 28.71
CA LYS A 768 50.50 28.62 27.61
C LYS A 768 50.36 27.12 27.37
N THR A 769 50.61 26.69 26.13
CA THR A 769 50.40 25.30 25.66
C THR A 769 51.13 24.21 26.46
N ASP A 770 52.25 24.55 27.13
CA ASP A 770 53.11 23.63 27.91
C ASP A 770 53.01 23.82 29.43
N LYS A 771 52.12 24.69 29.94
CA LYS A 771 52.11 25.06 31.36
C LYS A 771 51.03 24.35 32.16
N VAL A 772 51.46 23.87 33.33
CA VAL A 772 50.59 23.60 34.48
C VAL A 772 50.22 24.95 35.10
N PHE A 773 48.94 25.16 35.38
CA PHE A 773 48.50 26.32 36.15
C PHE A 773 47.84 25.88 37.45
N THR A 774 47.91 26.76 38.45
CA THR A 774 47.44 26.49 39.79
C THR A 774 46.18 27.28 40.08
N VAL A 775 45.19 26.62 40.68
CA VAL A 775 43.97 27.24 41.20
C VAL A 775 44.04 27.24 42.72
N GLN A 776 43.97 28.42 43.32
CA GLN A 776 43.98 28.60 44.77
C GLN A 776 42.56 28.66 45.32
N PHE A 777 42.29 27.78 46.28
CA PHE A 777 41.07 27.74 47.07
C PHE A 777 41.29 28.50 48.38
N ASN A 778 40.23 29.13 48.89
CA ASN A 778 40.27 29.84 50.18
C ASN A 778 40.19 28.88 51.39
N PHE A 779 40.20 27.58 51.14
CA PHE A 779 40.23 26.52 52.15
C PHE A 779 41.01 25.28 51.65
N PRO A 780 41.53 24.45 52.56
CA PRO A 780 42.13 23.15 52.25
C PRO A 780 41.16 22.20 51.53
N VAL A 781 41.50 21.72 50.34
CA VAL A 781 40.71 20.75 49.56
C VAL A 781 41.02 19.32 50.02
N ASP A 782 39.98 18.50 50.20
CA ASP A 782 40.13 17.06 50.45
C ASP A 782 40.58 16.34 49.17
N PRO A 783 41.78 15.73 49.13
CA PRO A 783 42.27 15.01 47.96
C PRO A 783 41.36 13.88 47.50
N GLN A 784 40.60 13.24 48.40
CA GLN A 784 39.67 12.16 48.04
C GLN A 784 38.44 12.68 47.29
N SER A 785 38.13 13.97 47.42
CA SER A 785 37.04 14.62 46.70
C SER A 785 37.44 15.14 45.32
N VAL A 786 38.74 15.17 44.99
CA VAL A 786 39.25 15.57 43.68
C VAL A 786 39.16 14.38 42.73
N ASN A 787 38.17 14.45 41.85
CA ASN A 787 37.93 13.45 40.82
C ASN A 787 37.27 14.14 39.61
N SER A 788 37.18 13.40 38.49
CA SER A 788 36.61 13.89 37.25
C SER A 788 35.13 14.29 37.33
N THR A 789 34.41 13.95 38.40
CA THR A 789 33.04 14.41 38.62
C THR A 789 33.00 15.78 39.29
N ASN A 790 33.92 16.03 40.23
CA ASN A 790 33.91 17.23 41.07
C ASN A 790 34.75 18.38 40.51
N ILE A 791 35.78 18.06 39.73
CA ILE A 791 36.61 19.06 39.07
C ILE A 791 37.15 18.52 37.74
N TYR A 792 36.92 19.25 36.64
CA TYR A 792 37.30 18.80 35.30
C TYR A 792 37.42 19.97 34.31
N VAL A 793 38.10 19.72 33.19
CA VAL A 793 38.24 20.67 32.08
C VAL A 793 37.36 20.23 30.90
N ALA A 794 36.71 21.18 30.23
CA ALA A 794 36.01 20.92 28.98
C ALA A 794 36.33 21.99 27.91
N ALA A 795 36.15 21.63 26.64
CA ALA A 795 36.33 22.52 25.49
C ALA A 795 35.13 23.44 25.24
N ASP A 796 33.99 23.20 25.89
CA ASP A 796 32.78 24.02 25.75
C ASP A 796 32.32 24.61 27.09
N LYS A 797 31.53 25.68 26.96
CA LYS A 797 31.01 26.45 28.08
C LYS A 797 30.00 25.66 28.94
N ASP A 798 29.39 24.60 28.40
CA ASP A 798 28.37 23.82 29.08
C ASP A 798 28.93 22.58 29.81
N GLY A 799 30.20 22.25 29.59
CA GLY A 799 30.94 21.20 30.30
C GLY A 799 30.80 19.80 29.71
N ILE A 800 30.33 19.69 28.46
CA ILE A 800 29.99 18.42 27.80
C ILE A 800 31.24 17.72 27.26
N ASN A 801 32.03 18.44 26.47
CA ASN A 801 33.22 17.98 25.77
C ASN A 801 34.41 18.02 26.72
N ARG A 802 34.42 17.11 27.69
CA ARG A 802 35.50 16.98 28.66
C ARG A 802 36.82 16.67 27.95
N ILE A 803 37.92 17.16 28.51
CA ILE A 803 39.28 16.84 28.08
C ILE A 803 39.80 15.74 29.03
N PRO A 804 39.62 14.45 28.71
CA PRO A 804 39.97 13.35 29.62
C PRO A 804 41.47 13.28 29.90
N GLU A 805 42.31 13.84 29.04
CA GLU A 805 43.76 13.90 29.22
C GLU A 805 44.19 14.97 30.23
N ALA A 806 43.31 15.94 30.56
CA ALA A 806 43.59 16.97 31.54
C ALA A 806 43.75 16.36 32.93
N GLN A 807 44.93 16.51 33.51
CA GLN A 807 45.23 16.02 34.85
C GLN A 807 44.87 17.09 35.88
N VAL A 808 44.13 16.68 36.91
CA VAL A 808 43.77 17.52 38.05
C VAL A 808 44.22 16.85 39.32
N TYR A 809 45.11 17.49 40.08
CA TYR A 809 45.64 16.91 41.32
C TYR A 809 45.93 17.99 42.36
N VAL A 810 45.77 17.61 43.63
CA VAL A 810 46.06 18.49 44.78
C VAL A 810 47.56 18.60 44.96
N ASN A 811 48.05 19.81 45.27
CA ASN A 811 49.45 20.02 45.61
C ASN A 811 49.76 19.36 46.98
N ALA A 812 50.80 18.52 47.00
CA ALA A 812 51.16 17.74 48.19
C ALA A 812 51.69 18.57 49.37
N GLU A 813 52.22 19.76 49.12
CA GLU A 813 52.78 20.67 50.13
C GLU A 813 51.75 21.71 50.60
N ASN A 814 50.74 22.02 49.78
CA ASN A 814 49.67 22.95 50.11
C ASN A 814 48.34 22.51 49.48
N ASN A 815 47.48 21.88 50.28
CA ASN A 815 46.17 21.38 49.84
C ASN A 815 45.13 22.48 49.50
N GLN A 816 45.47 23.76 49.60
CA GLN A 816 44.67 24.85 49.05
C GLN A 816 44.94 25.09 47.56
N LEU A 817 45.97 24.45 46.99
CA LEU A 817 46.38 24.61 45.61
C LEU A 817 46.06 23.34 44.82
N ILE A 818 45.26 23.48 43.75
CA ILE A 818 45.03 22.42 42.78
C ILE A 818 45.79 22.74 41.50
N HIS A 819 46.52 21.76 40.98
CA HIS A 819 47.23 21.86 39.71
C HIS A 819 46.36 21.33 38.57
N ILE A 820 46.27 22.11 37.50
CA ILE A 820 45.61 21.72 36.24
C ILE A 820 46.71 21.59 35.19
N ALA A 821 46.93 20.37 34.71
CA ALA A 821 48.01 20.05 33.78
C ALA A 821 47.45 19.43 32.49
N PRO A 822 48.05 19.71 31.32
CA PRO A 822 47.72 18.98 30.11
C PRO A 822 48.25 17.54 30.20
N GLY A 823 47.65 16.62 29.44
CA GLY A 823 48.22 15.27 29.31
C GLY A 823 49.58 15.28 28.60
N ILE A 824 49.67 15.96 27.45
CA ILE A 824 50.92 16.18 26.70
C ILE A 824 51.14 17.67 26.45
N SER A 825 50.16 18.34 25.84
CA SER A 825 50.10 19.79 25.68
C SER A 825 48.64 20.22 25.56
N TRP A 826 48.34 21.48 25.88
CA TRP A 826 47.03 22.05 25.59
C TRP A 826 46.96 22.45 24.12
N PRO A 827 45.95 21.98 23.35
CA PRO A 827 45.71 22.54 22.03
C PRO A 827 45.33 24.02 22.13
N PRO A 828 45.67 24.88 21.15
CA PRO A 828 45.21 26.26 21.14
C PRO A 828 43.68 26.33 21.10
N GLY A 829 43.08 27.14 21.98
CA GLY A 829 41.62 27.20 22.09
C GLY A 829 41.15 27.83 23.39
N THR A 830 39.82 27.96 23.52
CA THR A 830 39.19 28.37 24.79
C THR A 830 38.63 27.14 25.49
N TYR A 831 38.95 26.99 26.75
CA TYR A 831 38.55 25.89 27.61
C TYR A 831 37.90 26.42 28.88
N TYR A 832 37.27 25.54 29.64
CA TYR A 832 36.56 25.88 30.85
C TYR A 832 36.90 24.86 31.93
N LEU A 833 37.39 25.34 33.07
CA LEU A 833 37.51 24.55 34.30
C LEU A 833 36.15 24.59 35.03
N PHE A 834 35.63 23.42 35.36
CA PHE A 834 34.41 23.26 36.14
C PHE A 834 34.76 22.71 37.51
N VAL A 835 34.20 23.34 38.55
CA VAL A 835 34.27 22.87 39.94
C VAL A 835 32.84 22.75 40.47
N THR A 836 32.40 21.53 40.79
CA THR A 836 31.05 21.32 41.29
C THR A 836 30.94 21.70 42.76
N ASN A 837 29.71 21.93 43.20
CA ASN A 837 29.35 22.10 44.61
C ASN A 837 29.51 20.82 45.45
N GLN A 838 30.13 19.77 44.92
CA GLN A 838 30.41 18.50 45.60
C GLN A 838 31.90 18.32 45.93
N LEU A 839 32.79 19.21 45.45
CA LEU A 839 34.18 19.24 45.90
C LEU A 839 34.20 19.59 47.39
N LYS A 840 34.95 18.82 48.20
CA LYS A 840 34.97 18.92 49.66
C LYS A 840 36.25 19.56 50.16
N SER A 841 36.14 20.31 51.24
CA SER A 841 37.27 20.69 52.09
C SER A 841 37.69 19.53 52.98
N THR A 842 38.88 19.61 53.58
CA THR A 842 39.40 18.56 54.50
C THR A 842 38.56 18.39 55.77
N ASP A 843 37.71 19.35 56.13
CA ASP A 843 36.72 19.24 57.21
C ASP A 843 35.34 18.72 56.73
N GLY A 844 35.25 18.26 55.47
CA GLY A 844 34.09 17.59 54.88
C GLY A 844 32.99 18.52 54.36
N LYS A 845 33.17 19.84 54.41
CA LYS A 845 32.21 20.81 53.87
C LYS A 845 32.32 20.92 52.35
N THR A 846 31.21 21.22 51.69
CA THR A 846 31.18 21.41 50.24
C THR A 846 31.10 22.89 49.86
N HIS A 847 31.43 23.21 48.61
CA HIS A 847 31.18 24.54 48.05
C HIS A 847 29.67 24.83 47.97
N ASN A 848 29.28 26.09 48.17
CA ASN A 848 27.87 26.50 48.08
C ASN A 848 27.37 26.69 46.63
N LYS A 849 28.28 26.70 45.66
CA LYS A 849 27.98 26.98 44.25
C LYS A 849 28.84 26.13 43.33
N ASN A 850 28.33 25.82 42.15
CA ASN A 850 29.16 25.33 41.06
C ASN A 850 29.89 26.52 40.42
N ILE A 851 31.16 26.32 40.07
CA ILE A 851 32.05 27.37 39.55
C ILE A 851 32.53 26.96 38.16
N ARG A 852 32.50 27.91 37.22
CA ARG A 852 33.08 27.76 35.88
C ARG A 852 34.12 28.84 35.67
N MET A 853 35.30 28.48 35.21
CA MET A 853 36.39 29.41 34.93
C MET A 853 36.88 29.20 33.50
N PRO A 854 36.64 30.15 32.58
CA PRO A 854 37.21 30.10 31.24
C PRO A 854 38.73 30.31 31.29
N PHE A 855 39.45 29.64 30.41
CA PHE A 855 40.84 29.95 30.14
C PHE A 855 41.16 29.75 28.65
N THR A 856 41.99 30.64 28.11
CA THR A 856 42.42 30.62 26.72
C THR A 856 43.85 30.11 26.64
N VAL A 857 44.07 29.14 25.78
CA VAL A 857 45.37 28.56 25.51
C VAL A 857 45.95 29.24 24.28
N THR A 858 47.05 29.95 24.46
CA THR A 858 47.81 30.62 23.39
C THR A 858 49.20 30.01 23.26
N ASN A 859 49.73 30.03 22.04
CA ASN A 859 51.09 29.53 21.72
C ASN A 859 52.20 30.24 22.51
#